data_AF-A0A1F8Y8J2-F1
#
_entry.id   AF-A0A1F8Y8J2-F1
#
_cell.length_a   1.000
_cell.length_b   1.000
_cell.length_c   1.000
_cell.angle_alpha   90.00
_cell.angle_beta   90.00
_cell.angle_gamma   90.00
#
_symmetry.space_group_name_H-M   'P 1'
#
loop_
_entity.id
_entity.type
_entity.pdbx_description
1 polymer ?
#
loop_
_entity_poly.entity_id
_entity_poly.type
_entity_poly.pdbx_seq_one_letter_code
_entity_poly.pdbx_strand_id
1 'polypeptide(L)'
;MKKRAGFTLLEVIVTLAIAGIMAAVAGIAVVSGVNAYLMAKNNTAISQKAQLAMARISRELIELTDVTGTAADSVIYQNTQGSRAIARVGNYIKILDGSALPTPDTGDILTDNVQTFTIQHYKGSQLWVQGADNIQLLSAIIVSLVLRHPTAGSSLTFSTTINPRNNQNVGGSPAPQPDQLAYKPSGCFIATAAYGNPNHPVVVLLKQFRDRYLLTWDGGRKVVNAYYSISPYIADAIRNHLWACSLTRMLIFPFAAIAFLLIYAPVSILLLMISSFLLLNIFIRYLKSSRHKNIPRAYGNKGTILVGLIVTITILATLGAAMLSLFSTSTFSQLSGNNAQKAYYLAESGYRYAASKFLNTSGEAAKSSALESMHNQTFSLGTDGSFQLKVYPYWYQTVSDNAVGTTSLVTKVFGAVPFSSLPLGYLKIENNYYQYNYGNGSGSSFTFTLTSATPRSISSGVNVYAASLSSSSIQTISEGGNLILLLNSGYTAFPLLNGTFKIGSYSTSYAYKKRNGNVLEGITLADSTKTWTTLTVSANSYIIMDQFIQLFSTGIFSNSQRDIIYNVPIGWIAGTSYFKKEQFHETFSDTSLPFWQTGAGAGEIGTHAVATIDGSSALDVVMTSSTGFGTGSRPTSLLKFNWAATNTNLEQSWRDAEGLLSYDLQVKVKDNPKYSYFAPGTLFRMIDNNNLYGISIIRGIKQRVSGTGTWTQNKFSEQSQIPTTMIPPALYSDNWKDYNDSGQYLELQCGDWPTCCCATTFRYSDPAIVLWRRIGGSITWLAYKKLDASSYVVYNPGDGPSILKYLLKDWPTTMVRIIEGYSLTFTNGLGTTPIRYNDVIKNSDGTKSARVNGSVILTSGSTWGPGAAGILTLSNVNGTFSNEDIYVNGIQMARAGTQGLTKENFIRAYYADTTSHGTASSSQTDNNRIANPRDTVNWPPDNLSDMKSDGTNDWFTLVQWTGYNTGVNAVSSSSEPNAIIRTSTFLSPVWTGSSSTFSPTENIALISQGTQASSFYFDDFAIQLDLKANTGFLPPIQQ
;
A
#
# COMPACT_ATOMS: atom_id res chain seq x y z
N MET A 1 -20.88 75.13 -81.12
CA MET A 1 -19.90 75.10 -80.02
C MET A 1 -20.63 74.96 -78.69
N LYS A 2 -20.65 73.77 -78.06
CA LYS A 2 -21.25 73.57 -76.74
C LYS A 2 -20.30 74.11 -75.67
N LYS A 3 -20.73 75.12 -74.90
CA LYS A 3 -20.02 75.57 -73.68
C LYS A 3 -19.96 74.40 -72.70
N ARG A 4 -18.75 73.91 -72.44
CA ARG A 4 -18.45 72.92 -71.39
C ARG A 4 -18.50 73.66 -70.06
N ALA A 5 -19.43 73.30 -69.18
CA ALA A 5 -19.42 73.76 -67.79
C ALA A 5 -18.21 73.11 -67.09
N GLY A 6 -17.29 73.93 -66.58
CA GLY A 6 -16.18 73.49 -65.74
C GLY A 6 -16.64 73.15 -64.32
N PHE A 7 -15.81 72.41 -63.59
CA PHE A 7 -15.99 72.06 -62.18
C PHE A 7 -16.27 73.30 -61.33
N THR A 8 -17.15 73.18 -60.33
CA THR A 8 -17.20 74.21 -59.27
C THR A 8 -15.98 74.03 -58.38
N LEU A 9 -15.23 75.13 -58.15
CA LEU A 9 -14.06 75.16 -57.27
C LEU A 9 -14.35 74.51 -55.90
N LEU A 10 -15.59 74.66 -55.43
CA LEU A 10 -16.10 74.11 -54.18
C LEU A 10 -16.02 72.57 -54.13
N GLU A 11 -16.37 71.88 -55.21
CA GLU A 11 -16.42 70.40 -55.25
C GLU A 11 -15.00 69.79 -55.18
N VAL A 12 -14.04 70.46 -55.84
CA VAL A 12 -12.62 70.09 -55.80
C VAL A 12 -12.03 70.35 -54.41
N ILE A 13 -12.38 71.47 -53.78
CA ILE A 13 -11.92 71.79 -52.41
C ILE A 13 -12.48 70.79 -51.39
N VAL A 14 -13.77 70.47 -51.46
CA VAL A 14 -14.41 69.54 -50.51
C VAL A 14 -13.85 68.13 -50.64
N THR A 15 -13.64 67.65 -51.87
CA THR A 15 -13.09 66.31 -52.10
C THR A 15 -11.63 66.20 -51.66
N LEU A 16 -10.78 67.21 -51.93
CA LEU A 16 -9.41 67.26 -51.43
C LEU A 16 -9.35 67.37 -49.90
N ALA A 17 -10.26 68.14 -49.28
CA ALA A 17 -10.34 68.26 -47.83
C ALA A 17 -10.72 66.92 -47.17
N ILE A 18 -11.73 66.22 -47.69
CA ILE A 18 -12.14 64.90 -47.17
C ILE A 18 -11.04 63.87 -47.38
N ALA A 19 -10.38 63.85 -48.56
CA ALA A 19 -9.26 62.97 -48.82
C ALA A 19 -8.07 63.24 -47.87
N GLY A 20 -7.75 64.51 -47.61
CA GLY A 20 -6.71 64.91 -46.66
C GLY A 20 -7.02 64.52 -45.22
N ILE A 21 -8.27 64.68 -44.78
CA ILE A 21 -8.71 64.25 -43.44
C ILE A 21 -8.64 62.73 -43.32
N MET A 22 -9.13 61.98 -44.32
CA MET A 22 -9.06 60.52 -44.31
C MET A 22 -7.61 60.02 -44.30
N ALA A 23 -6.73 60.64 -45.08
CA ALA A 23 -5.31 60.31 -45.10
C ALA A 23 -4.62 60.61 -43.75
N ALA A 24 -4.94 61.73 -43.09
CA ALA A 24 -4.40 62.08 -41.79
C ALA A 24 -4.88 61.13 -40.68
N VAL A 25 -6.18 60.82 -40.64
CA VAL A 25 -6.76 59.86 -39.69
C VAL A 25 -6.17 58.47 -39.92
N ALA A 26 -6.02 58.05 -41.17
CA ALA A 26 -5.40 56.78 -41.52
C ALA A 26 -3.92 56.71 -41.14
N GLY A 27 -3.14 57.77 -41.40
CA GLY A 27 -1.73 57.83 -41.02
C GLY A 27 -1.53 57.66 -39.51
N ILE A 28 -2.36 58.34 -38.71
CA ILE A 28 -2.36 58.21 -37.24
C ILE A 28 -2.81 56.80 -36.81
N ALA A 29 -3.83 56.23 -37.45
CA ALA A 29 -4.30 54.85 -37.22
C ALA A 29 -3.22 53.80 -37.50
N VAL A 30 -2.44 53.98 -38.57
CA VAL A 30 -1.33 53.09 -38.90
C VAL A 30 -0.23 53.19 -37.85
N VAL A 31 0.21 54.39 -37.48
CA VAL A 31 1.27 54.56 -36.45
C VAL A 31 0.84 53.98 -35.11
N SER A 32 -0.39 54.23 -34.69
CA SER A 32 -0.94 53.69 -33.43
C SER A 32 -1.10 52.16 -33.50
N GLY A 33 -1.59 51.62 -34.61
CA GLY A 33 -1.71 50.18 -34.85
C GLY A 33 -0.35 49.47 -34.87
N VAL A 34 0.68 50.08 -35.47
CA VAL A 34 2.07 49.57 -35.46
C VAL A 34 2.64 49.60 -34.04
N ASN A 35 2.47 50.69 -33.29
CA ASN A 35 2.93 50.77 -31.90
C ASN A 35 2.23 49.73 -31.00
N ALA A 36 0.91 49.57 -31.15
CA ALA A 36 0.14 48.55 -30.43
C ALA A 36 0.56 47.13 -30.81
N TYR A 37 0.84 46.88 -32.09
CA TYR A 37 1.38 45.60 -32.56
C TYR A 37 2.78 45.33 -32.01
N LEU A 38 3.69 46.31 -32.04
CA LEU A 38 5.03 46.18 -31.48
C LEU A 38 4.99 45.92 -29.97
N MET A 39 4.10 46.60 -29.23
CA MET A 39 3.85 46.32 -27.82
C MET A 39 3.29 44.90 -27.60
N ALA A 40 2.30 44.47 -28.38
CA ALA A 40 1.73 43.13 -28.30
C ALA A 40 2.77 42.05 -28.64
N LYS A 41 3.59 42.27 -29.67
CA LYS A 41 4.68 41.39 -30.09
C LYS A 41 5.75 41.28 -29.01
N ASN A 42 6.21 42.41 -28.46
CA ASN A 42 7.23 42.43 -27.40
C ASN A 42 6.71 41.79 -26.11
N ASN A 43 5.46 42.07 -25.72
CA ASN A 43 4.82 41.43 -24.56
C ASN A 43 4.66 39.92 -24.76
N THR A 44 4.34 39.47 -25.99
CA THR A 44 4.25 38.05 -26.32
C THR A 44 5.63 37.39 -26.24
N ALA A 45 6.67 38.02 -26.79
CA ALA A 45 8.03 37.50 -26.74
C ALA A 45 8.57 37.41 -25.30
N ILE A 46 8.32 38.43 -24.47
CA ILE A 46 8.72 38.42 -23.05
C ILE A 46 7.93 37.36 -22.28
N SER A 47 6.63 37.22 -22.54
CA SER A 47 5.80 36.19 -21.90
C SER A 47 6.24 34.78 -22.30
N GLN A 48 6.61 34.55 -23.56
CA GLN A 48 7.15 33.27 -24.04
C GLN A 48 8.50 32.94 -23.37
N LYS A 49 9.42 33.92 -23.30
CA LYS A 49 10.70 33.76 -22.58
C LYS A 49 10.47 33.42 -21.11
N ALA A 50 9.60 34.17 -20.43
CA ALA A 50 9.27 33.93 -19.02
C ALA A 50 8.65 32.54 -18.82
N GLN A 51 7.69 32.14 -19.66
CA GLN A 51 7.05 30.83 -19.58
C GLN A 51 8.04 29.69 -19.82
N LEU A 52 8.96 29.82 -20.78
CA LEU A 52 9.99 28.81 -21.02
C LEU A 52 10.96 28.70 -19.85
N ALA A 53 11.42 29.84 -19.30
CA ALA A 53 12.29 29.85 -18.13
C ALA A 53 11.61 29.25 -16.90
N MET A 54 10.36 29.64 -16.62
CA MET A 54 9.56 29.09 -15.51
C MET A 54 9.27 27.60 -15.70
N ALA A 55 8.97 27.15 -16.92
CA ALA A 55 8.78 25.74 -17.21
C ALA A 55 10.07 24.94 -16.99
N ARG A 56 11.24 25.49 -17.38
CA ARG A 56 12.53 24.85 -17.13
C ARG A 56 12.84 24.77 -15.64
N ILE A 57 12.70 25.87 -14.90
CA ILE A 57 12.90 25.89 -13.44
C ILE A 57 11.94 24.91 -12.76
N SER A 58 10.66 24.91 -13.14
CA SER A 58 9.68 23.97 -12.61
C SER A 58 10.06 22.52 -12.89
N ARG A 59 10.59 22.21 -14.07
CA ARG A 59 11.03 20.85 -14.42
C ARG A 59 12.25 20.41 -13.62
N GLU A 60 13.19 21.30 -13.33
CA GLU A 60 14.36 20.95 -12.53
C GLU A 60 14.00 20.75 -11.05
N LEU A 61 13.15 21.62 -10.50
CA LEU A 61 12.80 21.60 -9.08
C LEU A 61 11.69 20.59 -8.75
N ILE A 62 10.86 20.17 -9.70
CA ILE A 62 9.86 19.12 -9.43
C ILE A 62 10.52 17.76 -9.15
N GLU A 63 11.67 17.49 -9.77
CA GLU A 63 12.43 16.24 -9.62
C GLU A 63 13.56 16.31 -8.59
N LEU A 64 13.63 17.42 -7.85
CA LEU A 64 14.61 17.56 -6.80
C LEU A 64 14.41 16.48 -5.74
N THR A 65 15.53 16.00 -5.24
CA THR A 65 15.64 15.01 -4.16
C THR A 65 16.17 15.64 -2.88
N ASP A 66 16.96 16.71 -2.99
CA ASP A 66 17.55 17.41 -1.85
C ASP A 66 17.89 18.86 -2.20
N VAL A 67 18.01 19.71 -1.18
CA VAL A 67 18.44 21.11 -1.28
C VAL A 67 19.67 21.30 -0.40
N THR A 68 20.83 21.48 -1.05
CA THR A 68 22.14 21.58 -0.39
C THR A 68 22.62 23.03 -0.24
N GLY A 69 21.90 24.00 -0.77
CA GLY A 69 22.16 25.42 -0.59
C GLY A 69 20.95 26.26 -1.00
N THR A 70 20.55 27.28 -0.25
CA THR A 70 19.51 28.21 -0.70
C THR A 70 19.72 29.62 -0.17
N ALA A 71 19.37 30.60 -0.99
CA ALA A 71 19.21 32.00 -0.63
C ALA A 71 17.90 32.54 -1.22
N ALA A 72 17.63 33.85 -1.07
CA ALA A 72 16.40 34.46 -1.58
C ALA A 72 16.27 34.36 -3.11
N ASP A 73 17.38 34.43 -3.85
CA ASP A 73 17.45 34.47 -5.31
C ASP A 73 18.30 33.35 -5.93
N SER A 74 18.61 32.31 -5.14
CA SER A 74 19.38 31.16 -5.62
C SER A 74 19.07 29.87 -4.85
N VAL A 75 19.28 28.74 -5.51
CA VAL A 75 19.12 27.39 -4.95
C VAL A 75 20.16 26.45 -5.55
N ILE A 76 20.75 25.60 -4.71
CA ILE A 76 21.61 24.48 -5.05
C ILE A 76 20.86 23.23 -4.61
N TYR A 77 20.55 22.36 -5.55
CA TYR A 77 19.70 21.19 -5.35
C TYR A 77 20.32 19.95 -6.00
N GLN A 78 19.89 18.79 -5.54
CA GLN A 78 20.21 17.51 -6.17
C GLN A 78 18.97 16.95 -6.85
N ASN A 79 19.13 16.41 -8.06
CA ASN A 79 18.10 15.61 -8.74
C ASN A 79 18.66 14.20 -9.05
N THR A 80 17.94 13.44 -9.86
CA THR A 80 18.36 12.07 -10.25
C THR A 80 19.60 12.04 -11.14
N GLN A 81 19.97 13.18 -11.75
CA GLN A 81 21.14 13.33 -12.62
C GLN A 81 22.38 13.85 -11.88
N GLY A 82 22.22 14.61 -10.79
CA GLY A 82 23.32 15.14 -9.98
C GLY A 82 22.97 16.44 -9.27
N SER A 83 23.99 17.13 -8.77
CA SER A 83 23.85 18.49 -8.20
C SER A 83 23.72 19.52 -9.31
N ARG A 84 22.85 20.52 -9.13
CA ARG A 84 22.70 21.69 -9.99
C ARG A 84 22.42 22.93 -9.15
N ALA A 85 22.68 24.09 -9.73
CA ALA A 85 22.39 25.37 -9.12
C ALA A 85 21.63 26.30 -10.06
N ILE A 86 20.64 27.03 -9.54
CA ILE A 86 19.93 28.11 -10.24
C ILE A 86 20.15 29.39 -9.43
N ALA A 87 20.57 30.47 -10.08
CA ALA A 87 20.75 31.76 -9.41
C ALA A 87 20.46 32.93 -10.35
N ARG A 88 20.07 34.05 -9.77
CA ARG A 88 20.13 35.34 -10.46
C ARG A 88 21.56 35.86 -10.47
N VAL A 89 22.06 36.19 -11.66
CA VAL A 89 23.37 36.82 -11.86
C VAL A 89 23.17 38.12 -12.62
N GLY A 90 23.16 39.24 -11.91
CA GLY A 90 22.85 40.56 -12.48
C GLY A 90 21.43 40.60 -13.08
N ASN A 91 21.34 40.76 -14.40
CA ASN A 91 20.07 40.83 -15.14
C ASN A 91 19.65 39.49 -15.76
N TYR A 92 20.36 38.39 -15.43
CA TYR A 92 20.10 37.06 -15.97
C TYR A 92 19.68 36.09 -14.86
N ILE A 93 18.89 35.08 -15.20
CA ILE A 93 18.79 33.85 -14.42
C ILE A 93 19.61 32.80 -15.14
N LYS A 94 20.51 32.14 -14.42
CA LYS A 94 21.40 31.12 -14.95
C LYS A 94 21.23 29.79 -14.22
N ILE A 95 21.52 28.70 -14.91
CA ILE A 95 21.60 27.33 -14.37
C ILE A 95 23.00 26.77 -14.61
N LEU A 96 23.55 26.03 -13.64
CA LEU A 96 24.87 25.41 -13.72
C LEU A 96 24.84 23.98 -13.16
N ASP A 97 25.54 23.06 -13.82
CA ASP A 97 25.78 21.71 -13.29
C ASP A 97 26.85 21.75 -12.19
N GLY A 98 26.62 21.01 -11.11
CA GLY A 98 27.48 20.96 -9.93
C GLY A 98 26.92 21.70 -8.72
N SER A 99 27.72 21.71 -7.64
CA SER A 99 27.34 22.29 -6.34
C SER A 99 27.75 23.76 -6.18
N ALA A 100 28.21 24.41 -7.24
CA ALA A 100 28.63 25.82 -7.23
C ALA A 100 27.54 26.72 -7.84
N LEU A 101 27.39 27.94 -7.33
CA LEU A 101 26.48 28.92 -7.90
C LEU A 101 27.02 29.45 -9.24
N PRO A 102 26.14 29.74 -10.23
CA PRO A 102 26.52 30.42 -11.47
C PRO A 102 27.15 31.79 -11.22
N THR A 103 28.17 32.15 -12.00
CA THR A 103 28.82 33.47 -12.00
C THR A 103 28.54 34.20 -13.33
N PRO A 104 29.01 35.44 -13.53
CA PRO A 104 28.87 36.11 -14.82
C PRO A 104 29.40 35.27 -16.00
N ASP A 105 30.49 34.54 -15.80
CA ASP A 105 31.20 33.77 -16.83
C ASP A 105 30.82 32.28 -16.90
N THR A 106 30.07 31.75 -15.91
CA THR A 106 29.69 30.33 -15.84
C THR A 106 28.17 30.12 -15.89
N GLY A 107 27.76 28.96 -16.40
CA GLY A 107 26.35 28.54 -16.46
C GLY A 107 25.55 29.05 -17.67
N ASP A 108 24.46 28.36 -17.96
CA ASP A 108 23.56 28.61 -19.08
C ASP A 108 22.48 29.63 -18.72
N ILE A 109 22.17 30.54 -19.64
CA ILE A 109 21.16 31.59 -19.45
C ILE A 109 19.76 31.02 -19.68
N LEU A 110 18.90 31.08 -18.67
CA LEU A 110 17.47 30.72 -18.79
C LEU A 110 16.62 31.90 -19.27
N THR A 111 16.88 33.11 -18.78
CA THR A 111 16.22 34.34 -19.24
C THR A 111 17.06 35.58 -18.93
N ASP A 112 16.77 36.67 -19.65
CA ASP A 112 17.36 38.00 -19.53
C ASP A 112 16.35 39.02 -18.97
N ASN A 113 16.81 40.27 -18.77
CA ASN A 113 16.01 41.41 -18.32
C ASN A 113 15.32 41.22 -16.95
N VAL A 114 15.97 40.48 -16.06
CA VAL A 114 15.45 40.13 -14.73
C VAL A 114 15.62 41.30 -13.77
N GLN A 115 14.50 41.84 -13.29
CA GLN A 115 14.49 42.87 -12.24
C GLN A 115 14.55 42.23 -10.85
N THR A 116 13.76 41.19 -10.63
CA THR A 116 13.66 40.47 -9.36
C THR A 116 13.43 38.99 -9.64
N PHE A 117 14.10 38.14 -8.87
CA PHE A 117 13.91 36.70 -8.88
C PHE A 117 13.93 36.23 -7.43
N THR A 118 12.89 35.50 -7.01
CA THR A 118 12.81 34.94 -5.66
C THR A 118 12.43 33.46 -5.71
N ILE A 119 13.04 32.68 -4.81
CA ILE A 119 12.73 31.28 -4.55
C ILE A 119 12.46 31.14 -3.05
N GLN A 120 11.27 30.65 -2.69
CA GLN A 120 10.87 30.44 -1.31
C GLN A 120 10.45 28.99 -1.11
N HIS A 121 10.96 28.38 -0.04
CA HIS A 121 10.74 26.98 0.32
C HIS A 121 9.77 26.90 1.49
N TYR A 122 8.77 26.01 1.42
CA TYR A 122 7.68 25.94 2.40
C TYR A 122 7.53 24.54 3.00
N LYS A 123 7.31 24.48 4.32
CA LYS A 123 6.80 23.33 5.07
C LYS A 123 5.39 23.63 5.56
N GLY A 124 4.39 23.22 4.79
CA GLY A 124 3.02 23.69 4.95
C GLY A 124 2.93 25.22 4.89
N SER A 125 2.34 25.85 5.91
CA SER A 125 2.20 27.31 6.00
C SER A 125 3.46 28.05 6.45
N GLN A 126 4.51 27.34 6.86
CA GLN A 126 5.76 27.91 7.38
C GLN A 126 6.87 27.84 6.31
N LEU A 127 7.93 28.66 6.45
CA LEU A 127 9.12 28.52 5.62
C LEU A 127 9.91 27.26 6.03
N TRP A 128 10.38 26.52 5.03
CA TRP A 128 11.33 25.42 5.20
C TRP A 128 12.75 25.99 5.25
N VAL A 129 13.52 25.60 6.27
CA VAL A 129 14.87 26.13 6.52
C VAL A 129 15.90 25.03 6.30
N GLN A 130 16.78 25.28 5.33
CA GLN A 130 17.87 24.36 4.99
C GLN A 130 18.78 24.08 6.20
N GLY A 131 19.09 22.80 6.45
CA GLY A 131 19.97 22.36 7.54
C GLY A 131 19.31 22.24 8.91
N ALA A 132 18.15 22.88 9.11
CA ALA A 132 17.34 22.74 10.33
C ALA A 132 16.14 21.82 10.12
N ASP A 133 15.52 21.87 8.94
CA ASP A 133 14.35 21.05 8.58
C ASP A 133 14.74 19.87 7.69
N ASN A 134 14.14 18.70 7.94
CA ASN A 134 14.29 17.54 7.07
C ASN A 134 13.68 17.85 5.68
N ILE A 135 14.34 17.42 4.61
CA ILE A 135 13.87 17.63 3.23
C ILE A 135 12.48 17.03 2.96
N GLN A 136 12.10 15.98 3.69
CA GLN A 136 10.76 15.36 3.61
C GLN A 136 9.64 16.29 4.07
N LEU A 137 9.95 17.37 4.80
CA LEU A 137 8.98 18.40 5.20
C LEU A 137 8.78 19.47 4.12
N LEU A 138 9.63 19.51 3.09
CA LEU A 138 9.51 20.46 1.99
C LEU A 138 8.27 20.13 1.14
N SER A 139 7.23 20.93 1.34
CA SER A 139 5.91 20.74 0.74
C SER A 139 5.73 21.49 -0.59
N ALA A 140 6.35 22.67 -0.72
CA ALA A 140 6.24 23.48 -1.93
C ALA A 140 7.44 24.44 -2.08
N ILE A 141 7.69 24.85 -3.32
CA ILE A 141 8.62 25.91 -3.68
C ILE A 141 7.86 26.95 -4.50
N ILE A 142 7.86 28.19 -4.06
CA ILE A 142 7.29 29.31 -4.80
C ILE A 142 8.42 30.06 -5.49
N VAL A 143 8.36 30.13 -6.81
CA VAL A 143 9.30 30.88 -7.64
C VAL A 143 8.58 32.10 -8.19
N SER A 144 9.13 33.29 -7.97
CA SER A 144 8.60 34.53 -8.54
C SER A 144 9.66 35.26 -9.37
N LEU A 145 9.26 35.73 -10.55
CA LEU A 145 10.10 36.35 -11.55
C LEU A 145 9.47 37.67 -12.00
N VAL A 146 10.21 38.77 -11.89
CA VAL A 146 9.82 40.07 -12.41
C VAL A 146 10.75 40.44 -13.56
N LEU A 147 10.19 40.57 -14.77
CA LEU A 147 10.93 41.00 -15.97
C LEU A 147 10.64 42.46 -16.29
N ARG A 148 11.67 43.22 -16.66
CA ARG A 148 11.54 44.61 -17.08
C ARG A 148 11.16 44.70 -18.56
N HIS A 149 10.15 45.50 -18.90
CA HIS A 149 9.82 45.78 -20.30
C HIS A 149 10.90 46.69 -20.92
N PRO A 150 11.50 46.34 -22.09
CA PRO A 150 12.63 47.06 -22.68
C PRO A 150 12.35 48.53 -23.03
N THR A 151 11.10 48.90 -23.34
CA THR A 151 10.74 50.23 -23.89
C THR A 151 9.65 51.00 -23.14
N ALA A 152 8.98 50.40 -22.14
CA ALA A 152 7.75 50.96 -21.56
C ALA A 152 7.86 51.28 -20.06
N GLY A 153 8.99 50.96 -19.42
CA GLY A 153 9.19 51.17 -17.98
C GLY A 153 8.32 50.28 -17.06
N SER A 154 7.36 49.53 -17.60
CA SER A 154 6.51 48.59 -16.88
C SER A 154 7.19 47.24 -16.63
N SER A 155 6.86 46.57 -15.54
CA SER A 155 7.37 45.23 -15.22
C SER A 155 6.27 44.17 -15.30
N LEU A 156 6.64 42.96 -15.71
CA LEU A 156 5.76 41.79 -15.76
C LEU A 156 6.18 40.80 -14.67
N THR A 157 5.24 40.44 -13.81
CA THR A 157 5.45 39.46 -12.73
C THR A 157 4.88 38.11 -13.12
N PHE A 158 5.67 37.07 -12.92
CA PHE A 158 5.32 35.67 -13.10
C PHE A 158 5.57 34.94 -11.79
N SER A 159 4.69 34.03 -11.39
CA SER A 159 4.88 33.21 -10.21
C SER A 159 4.39 31.79 -10.48
N THR A 160 5.05 30.79 -9.91
CA THR A 160 4.62 29.40 -9.97
C THR A 160 4.90 28.70 -8.65
N THR A 161 4.03 27.76 -8.30
CA THR A 161 4.23 26.85 -7.16
C THR A 161 4.65 25.49 -7.70
N ILE A 162 5.75 24.98 -7.18
CA ILE A 162 6.34 23.69 -7.54
C ILE A 162 6.22 22.79 -6.33
N ASN A 163 5.64 21.60 -6.52
CA ASN A 163 5.56 20.59 -5.47
C ASN A 163 6.59 19.50 -5.78
N PRO A 164 7.71 19.43 -5.04
CA PRO A 164 8.70 18.39 -5.25
C PRO A 164 8.10 16.98 -5.19
N ARG A 165 8.58 16.09 -6.05
CA ARG A 165 8.07 14.70 -6.17
C ARG A 165 9.04 13.66 -5.63
N ASN A 166 10.34 13.96 -5.60
CA ASN A 166 11.39 12.99 -5.26
C ASN A 166 12.02 13.21 -3.89
N ASN A 167 11.43 14.05 -3.05
CA ASN A 167 11.90 14.34 -1.69
C ASN A 167 11.21 13.51 -0.61
N GLN A 168 10.47 12.45 -0.98
CA GLN A 168 9.71 11.60 -0.06
C GLN A 168 8.78 12.40 0.86
N ASN A 169 8.14 13.45 0.34
CA ASN A 169 7.29 14.35 1.10
C ASN A 169 6.21 13.58 1.89
N VAL A 170 6.22 13.72 3.22
CA VAL A 170 5.29 13.04 4.15
C VAL A 170 3.96 13.78 4.35
N GLY A 171 3.69 14.80 3.54
CA GLY A 171 2.41 15.51 3.52
C GLY A 171 2.34 16.64 4.54
N GLY A 172 2.68 17.85 4.11
CA GLY A 172 2.30 19.08 4.79
C GLY A 172 0.93 19.59 4.33
N SER A 173 0.26 20.42 5.15
CA SER A 173 -0.86 21.26 4.70
C SER A 173 -0.48 21.99 3.40
N PRO A 174 -1.40 22.28 2.46
CA PRO A 174 -1.05 23.02 1.25
C PRO A 174 -0.30 24.30 1.62
N ALA A 175 0.84 24.54 0.97
CA ALA A 175 1.53 25.82 1.13
C ALA A 175 0.57 26.97 0.79
N PRO A 176 0.76 28.16 1.39
CA PRO A 176 -0.01 29.33 1.02
C PRO A 176 0.10 29.42 -0.50
N GLN A 177 -1.05 29.36 -1.19
CA GLN A 177 -1.02 29.66 -2.60
C GLN A 177 -0.36 31.04 -2.69
N PRO A 178 0.67 31.23 -3.54
CA PRO A 178 1.22 32.56 -3.76
C PRO A 178 0.01 33.42 -3.93
N ASP A 179 -0.12 34.47 -3.10
CA ASP A 179 -1.29 35.33 -3.11
C ASP A 179 -1.59 35.47 -4.60
N GLN A 180 -2.72 34.89 -5.01
CA GLN A 180 -3.42 35.51 -6.09
C GLN A 180 -3.76 36.81 -5.39
N LEU A 181 -2.80 37.77 -5.42
CA LEU A 181 -3.08 39.16 -5.66
C LEU A 181 -4.18 38.99 -6.63
N ALA A 182 -5.41 39.19 -6.11
CA ALA A 182 -6.57 39.23 -6.94
C ALA A 182 -6.06 40.17 -7.99
N TYR A 183 -5.72 39.61 -9.16
CA TYR A 183 -5.39 40.40 -10.29
C TYR A 183 -6.79 40.89 -10.57
N LYS A 184 -7.19 41.92 -9.82
CA LYS A 184 -8.19 42.89 -10.18
C LYS A 184 -7.53 43.39 -11.42
N PRO A 185 -7.90 42.83 -12.59
CA PRO A 185 -7.48 43.45 -13.81
C PRO A 185 -8.11 44.82 -13.66
N SER A 186 -7.31 45.86 -13.49
CA SER A 186 -7.75 47.19 -13.79
C SER A 186 -7.96 47.23 -15.31
N GLY A 187 -8.96 46.49 -15.81
CA GLY A 187 -9.10 46.11 -17.21
C GLY A 187 -10.54 45.90 -17.65
N CYS A 188 -10.78 46.06 -18.95
CA CYS A 188 -12.10 45.88 -19.54
C CYS A 188 -12.43 44.37 -19.63
N PHE A 189 -13.13 43.81 -18.63
CA PHE A 189 -13.51 42.40 -18.53
C PHE A 189 -14.27 41.86 -19.74
N ILE A 190 -15.32 42.56 -20.17
CA ILE A 190 -16.14 42.17 -21.33
C ILE A 190 -15.31 42.16 -22.62
N ALA A 191 -14.47 43.19 -22.81
CA ALA A 191 -13.58 43.26 -23.97
C ALA A 191 -12.50 42.16 -23.92
N THR A 192 -11.97 41.87 -22.74
CA THR A 192 -10.99 40.80 -22.53
C THR A 192 -11.59 39.42 -22.80
N ALA A 193 -12.84 39.17 -22.39
CA ALA A 193 -13.56 37.94 -22.70
C ALA A 193 -13.83 37.80 -24.20
N ALA A 194 -14.25 38.89 -24.87
CA ALA A 194 -14.54 38.87 -26.29
C ALA A 194 -13.28 38.71 -27.17
N TYR A 195 -12.16 39.37 -26.81
CA TYR A 195 -10.91 39.35 -27.57
C TYR A 195 -9.90 38.30 -27.08
N GLY A 196 -10.17 37.60 -25.98
CA GLY A 196 -9.36 36.51 -25.45
C GLY A 196 -8.02 36.91 -24.81
N ASN A 197 -7.63 38.20 -24.88
CA ASN A 197 -6.35 38.68 -24.37
C ASN A 197 -6.50 40.08 -23.70
N PRO A 198 -6.10 40.27 -22.43
CA PRO A 198 -6.15 41.57 -21.75
C PRO A 198 -5.27 42.65 -22.40
N ASN A 199 -4.29 42.25 -23.19
CA ASN A 199 -3.36 43.11 -23.93
C ASN A 199 -3.72 43.25 -25.41
N HIS A 200 -4.90 42.78 -25.81
CA HIS A 200 -5.41 43.02 -27.16
C HIS A 200 -5.49 44.53 -27.44
N PRO A 201 -5.11 45.03 -28.64
CA PRO A 201 -5.05 46.46 -28.93
C PRO A 201 -6.32 47.24 -28.59
N VAL A 202 -7.49 46.67 -28.91
CA VAL A 202 -8.80 47.25 -28.57
C VAL A 202 -9.02 47.32 -27.04
N VAL A 203 -8.55 46.33 -26.29
CA VAL A 203 -8.65 46.32 -24.82
C VAL A 203 -7.73 47.38 -24.21
N VAL A 204 -6.51 47.51 -24.73
CA VAL A 204 -5.55 48.55 -24.31
C VAL A 204 -6.07 49.95 -24.62
N LEU A 205 -6.67 50.14 -25.80
CA LEU A 205 -7.29 51.39 -26.20
C LEU A 205 -8.42 51.81 -25.25
N LEU A 206 -9.31 50.88 -24.90
CA LEU A 206 -10.40 51.13 -23.96
C LEU A 206 -9.89 51.38 -22.53
N LYS A 207 -8.81 50.72 -22.12
CA LYS A 207 -8.13 51.01 -20.84
C LYS A 207 -7.60 52.44 -20.82
N GLN A 208 -6.92 52.89 -21.87
CA GLN A 208 -6.42 54.26 -21.97
C GLN A 208 -7.55 55.30 -21.99
N PHE A 209 -8.67 55.00 -22.66
CA PHE A 209 -9.85 55.86 -22.66
C PHE A 209 -10.44 55.99 -21.24
N ARG A 210 -10.55 54.86 -20.53
CA ARG A 210 -10.97 54.84 -19.13
C ARG A 210 -10.09 55.73 -18.27
N ASP A 211 -8.78 55.54 -18.38
CA ASP A 211 -7.81 56.19 -17.50
C ASP A 211 -7.68 57.70 -17.77
N ARG A 212 -7.74 58.10 -19.05
CA ARG A 212 -7.52 59.49 -19.47
C ARG A 212 -8.78 60.36 -19.47
N TYR A 213 -9.97 59.78 -19.66
CA TYR A 213 -11.22 60.53 -19.84
C TYR A 213 -12.33 60.15 -18.87
N LEU A 214 -12.50 58.88 -18.49
CA LEU A 214 -13.58 58.47 -17.58
C LEU A 214 -13.20 58.67 -16.10
N LEU A 215 -11.96 58.40 -15.71
CA LEU A 215 -11.57 58.49 -14.29
C LEU A 215 -11.31 59.93 -13.81
N THR A 216 -11.24 60.90 -14.73
CA THR A 216 -10.90 62.30 -14.41
C THR A 216 -12.04 63.07 -13.72
N TRP A 217 -13.28 62.58 -13.77
CA TRP A 217 -14.46 63.25 -13.19
C TRP A 217 -15.38 62.27 -12.43
N ASP A 218 -16.19 62.78 -11.50
CA ASP A 218 -16.94 61.96 -10.53
C ASP A 218 -17.95 61.00 -11.16
N GLY A 219 -18.70 61.44 -12.16
CA GLY A 219 -19.68 60.55 -12.81
C GLY A 219 -19.01 59.43 -13.60
N GLY A 220 -17.84 59.66 -14.19
CA GLY A 220 -17.09 58.62 -14.87
C GLY A 220 -16.52 57.58 -13.89
N ARG A 221 -16.10 57.99 -12.68
CA ARG A 221 -15.76 57.06 -11.59
C ARG A 221 -16.93 56.18 -11.17
N LYS A 222 -18.16 56.73 -11.08
CA LYS A 222 -19.38 55.96 -10.79
C LYS A 222 -19.70 54.93 -11.88
N VAL A 223 -19.58 55.31 -13.15
CA VAL A 223 -19.78 54.40 -14.31
C VAL A 223 -18.77 53.26 -14.29
N VAL A 224 -17.50 53.56 -14.02
CA VAL A 224 -16.44 52.54 -13.94
C VAL A 224 -16.67 51.58 -12.75
N ASN A 225 -17.13 52.08 -11.61
CA ASN A 225 -17.48 51.23 -10.46
C ASN A 225 -18.65 50.29 -10.75
N ALA A 226 -19.71 50.79 -11.40
CA ALA A 226 -20.85 49.96 -11.81
C ALA A 226 -20.45 48.92 -12.87
N TYR A 227 -19.56 49.29 -13.79
CA TYR A 227 -18.99 48.34 -14.74
C TYR A 227 -18.24 47.21 -14.02
N TYR A 228 -17.41 47.53 -13.02
CA TYR A 228 -16.62 46.51 -12.32
C TYR A 228 -17.42 45.60 -11.39
N SER A 229 -18.59 46.01 -10.91
CA SER A 229 -19.46 45.13 -10.15
C SER A 229 -20.22 44.13 -11.02
N ILE A 230 -20.56 44.49 -12.27
CA ILE A 230 -21.43 43.68 -13.15
C ILE A 230 -20.62 42.89 -14.19
N SER A 231 -19.54 43.47 -14.70
CA SER A 231 -18.82 42.92 -15.86
C SER A 231 -18.16 41.53 -15.67
N PRO A 232 -17.75 41.07 -14.47
CA PRO A 232 -17.21 39.72 -14.31
C PRO A 232 -18.21 38.61 -14.67
N TYR A 233 -19.46 38.75 -14.25
CA TYR A 233 -20.53 37.77 -14.52
C TYR A 233 -20.86 37.67 -16.02
N ILE A 234 -20.88 38.84 -16.70
CA ILE A 234 -21.11 38.90 -18.14
C ILE A 234 -19.91 38.34 -18.91
N ALA A 235 -18.68 38.57 -18.44
CA ALA A 235 -17.46 38.10 -19.07
C ALA A 235 -17.35 36.56 -19.08
N ASP A 236 -17.74 35.89 -17.99
CA ASP A 236 -17.74 34.42 -17.92
C ASP A 236 -18.79 33.79 -18.84
N ALA A 237 -19.97 34.42 -18.98
CA ALA A 237 -20.99 33.97 -19.93
C ALA A 237 -20.55 34.08 -21.41
N ILE A 238 -19.61 34.97 -21.72
CA ILE A 238 -19.12 35.18 -23.10
C ILE A 238 -17.93 34.26 -23.44
N ARG A 239 -17.01 34.03 -22.50
CA ARG A 239 -15.67 33.44 -22.75
C ARG A 239 -15.69 32.08 -23.45
N ASN A 240 -16.74 31.28 -23.24
CA ASN A 240 -16.86 29.92 -23.77
C ASN A 240 -17.74 29.80 -25.04
N HIS A 241 -18.24 30.93 -25.60
CA HIS A 241 -19.17 30.92 -26.73
C HIS A 241 -18.69 31.76 -27.92
N LEU A 242 -18.33 31.10 -29.03
CA LEU A 242 -17.81 31.71 -30.27
C LEU A 242 -18.71 32.81 -30.85
N TRP A 243 -20.03 32.58 -30.84
CA TRP A 243 -21.02 33.52 -31.36
C TRP A 243 -21.18 34.75 -30.44
N ALA A 244 -21.14 34.55 -29.12
CA ALA A 244 -21.25 35.63 -28.14
C ALA A 244 -20.01 36.55 -28.18
N CYS A 245 -18.81 35.97 -28.35
CA CYS A 245 -17.59 36.74 -28.57
C CYS A 245 -17.68 37.61 -29.83
N SER A 246 -18.18 37.05 -30.94
CA SER A 246 -18.28 37.76 -32.22
C SER A 246 -19.28 38.92 -32.17
N LEU A 247 -20.46 38.69 -31.56
CA LEU A 247 -21.45 39.73 -31.32
C LEU A 247 -20.88 40.85 -30.41
N THR A 248 -20.19 40.46 -29.34
CA THR A 248 -19.58 41.42 -28.41
C THR A 248 -18.52 42.28 -29.09
N ARG A 249 -17.69 41.70 -29.98
CA ARG A 249 -16.71 42.45 -30.78
C ARG A 249 -17.38 43.48 -31.68
N MET A 250 -18.50 43.12 -32.32
CA MET A 250 -19.29 44.02 -33.16
C MET A 250 -19.87 45.20 -32.36
N LEU A 251 -20.36 44.93 -31.15
CA LEU A 251 -20.91 45.97 -30.26
C LEU A 251 -19.84 46.90 -29.69
N ILE A 252 -18.63 46.38 -29.41
CA ILE A 252 -17.52 47.18 -28.87
C ILE A 252 -16.89 48.07 -29.95
N PHE A 253 -16.88 47.64 -31.21
CA PHE A 253 -16.22 48.32 -32.32
C PHE A 253 -16.52 49.83 -32.43
N PRO A 254 -17.78 50.31 -32.45
CA PRO A 254 -18.06 51.75 -32.54
C PRO A 254 -17.50 52.55 -31.37
N PHE A 255 -17.56 52.01 -30.14
CA PHE A 255 -17.00 52.66 -28.96
C PHE A 255 -15.47 52.69 -28.99
N ALA A 256 -14.85 51.61 -29.49
CA ALA A 256 -13.41 51.56 -29.71
C ALA A 256 -12.99 52.60 -30.77
N ALA A 257 -13.74 52.77 -31.85
CA ALA A 257 -13.45 53.79 -32.87
C ALA A 257 -13.55 55.22 -32.31
N ILE A 258 -14.55 55.51 -31.48
CA ILE A 258 -14.68 56.81 -30.81
C ILE A 258 -13.52 57.04 -29.83
N ALA A 259 -13.20 56.05 -29.01
CA ALA A 259 -12.06 56.10 -28.09
C ALA A 259 -10.75 56.35 -28.84
N PHE A 260 -10.57 55.70 -29.99
CA PHE A 260 -9.42 55.90 -30.87
C PHE A 260 -9.30 57.36 -31.34
N LEU A 261 -10.38 57.92 -31.88
CA LEU A 261 -10.40 59.30 -32.36
C LEU A 261 -10.13 60.31 -31.24
N LEU A 262 -10.70 60.10 -30.05
CA LEU A 262 -10.50 60.98 -28.90
C LEU A 262 -9.05 60.97 -28.39
N ILE A 263 -8.42 59.79 -28.31
CA ILE A 263 -7.07 59.65 -27.76
C ILE A 263 -6.01 60.11 -28.75
N TYR A 264 -6.11 59.70 -30.01
CA TYR A 264 -5.02 59.84 -30.98
C TYR A 264 -5.26 60.93 -32.03
N ALA A 265 -6.50 61.36 -32.27
CA ALA A 265 -6.83 62.34 -33.29
C ALA A 265 -7.92 63.34 -32.84
N PRO A 266 -7.77 64.05 -31.70
CA PRO A 266 -8.83 64.93 -31.17
C PRO A 266 -9.23 66.05 -32.15
N VAL A 267 -8.29 66.51 -32.98
CA VAL A 267 -8.53 67.53 -34.02
C VAL A 267 -9.43 67.00 -35.15
N SER A 268 -9.41 65.69 -35.43
CA SER A 268 -10.25 65.08 -36.47
C SER A 268 -11.75 65.15 -36.14
N ILE A 269 -12.11 65.12 -34.85
CA ILE A 269 -13.51 65.26 -34.41
C ILE A 269 -14.01 66.68 -34.70
N LEU A 270 -13.17 67.69 -34.44
CA LEU A 270 -13.48 69.08 -34.79
C LEU A 270 -13.62 69.25 -36.31
N LEU A 271 -12.74 68.63 -37.10
CA LEU A 271 -12.82 68.66 -38.56
C LEU A 271 -14.06 67.92 -39.10
N LEU A 272 -14.48 66.82 -38.48
CA LEU A 272 -15.72 66.11 -38.81
C LEU A 272 -16.96 66.92 -38.45
N MET A 273 -16.95 67.61 -37.30
CA MET A 273 -18.06 68.51 -36.94
C MET A 273 -18.13 69.73 -37.86
N ILE A 274 -17.00 70.33 -38.22
CA ILE A 274 -16.93 71.47 -39.15
C ILE A 274 -17.37 71.05 -40.56
N SER A 275 -16.93 69.89 -41.05
CA SER A 275 -17.34 69.38 -42.37
C SER A 275 -18.81 68.96 -42.40
N SER A 276 -19.33 68.33 -41.34
CA SER A 276 -20.76 68.02 -41.21
C SER A 276 -21.60 69.30 -41.19
N PHE A 277 -21.15 70.34 -40.47
CA PHE A 277 -21.81 71.65 -40.45
C PHE A 277 -21.78 72.35 -41.81
N LEU A 278 -20.66 72.27 -42.54
CA LEU A 278 -20.53 72.78 -43.91
C LEU A 278 -21.47 72.03 -44.87
N LEU A 279 -21.50 70.69 -44.82
CA LEU A 279 -22.37 69.87 -45.65
C LEU A 279 -23.85 70.10 -45.35
N LEU A 280 -24.23 70.26 -44.08
CA LEU A 280 -25.60 70.57 -43.66
C LEU A 280 -26.03 71.95 -44.17
N ASN A 281 -25.16 72.96 -44.07
CA ASN A 281 -25.44 74.30 -44.61
C ASN A 281 -25.55 74.31 -46.14
N ILE A 282 -24.74 73.50 -46.83
CA ILE A 282 -24.82 73.32 -48.28
C ILE A 282 -26.12 72.60 -48.68
N PHE A 283 -26.51 71.56 -47.94
CA PHE A 283 -27.76 70.82 -48.16
C PHE A 283 -29.01 71.68 -47.92
N ILE A 284 -29.00 72.51 -46.88
CA ILE A 284 -30.08 73.48 -46.61
C ILE A 284 -30.17 74.55 -47.71
N ARG A 285 -29.02 75.01 -48.25
CA ARG A 285 -29.00 75.92 -49.41
C ARG A 285 -29.47 75.25 -50.71
N TYR A 286 -29.17 73.97 -50.89
CA TYR A 286 -29.66 73.17 -52.02
C TYR A 286 -31.18 72.96 -51.95
N LEU A 287 -31.73 72.68 -50.76
CA LEU A 287 -33.17 72.54 -50.55
C LEU A 287 -33.95 73.86 -50.74
N LYS A 288 -33.33 75.03 -50.49
CA LYS A 288 -33.93 76.34 -50.75
C LYS A 288 -33.88 76.78 -52.22
N SER A 289 -33.09 76.12 -53.06
CA SER A 289 -32.96 76.43 -54.49
C SER A 289 -33.78 75.47 -55.37
N SER A 290 -35.09 75.45 -55.18
CA SER A 290 -36.01 74.74 -56.09
C SER A 290 -37.22 75.61 -56.44
N ARG A 291 -37.07 76.45 -57.47
CA ARG A 291 -38.16 76.81 -58.38
C ARG A 291 -37.60 76.84 -59.82
N HIS A 292 -38.03 75.84 -60.59
CA HIS A 292 -37.89 75.64 -62.05
C HIS A 292 -36.51 75.31 -62.66
N LYS A 293 -36.33 74.05 -63.09
CA LYS A 293 -36.63 73.49 -64.44
C LYS A 293 -35.61 72.41 -64.85
N ASN A 294 -36.17 71.31 -65.37
CA ASN A 294 -35.62 70.31 -66.28
C ASN A 294 -34.44 69.44 -65.82
N ILE A 295 -34.75 68.14 -65.68
CA ILE A 295 -33.80 67.05 -65.55
C ILE A 295 -33.34 66.62 -66.96
N PRO A 296 -32.04 66.67 -67.30
CA PRO A 296 -31.47 65.79 -68.29
C PRO A 296 -30.71 64.64 -67.62
N ARG A 297 -30.91 63.45 -68.19
CA ARG A 297 -30.19 62.21 -67.88
C ARG A 297 -28.68 62.43 -67.89
N ALA A 298 -28.05 61.90 -66.85
CA ALA A 298 -26.62 61.75 -66.69
C ALA A 298 -26.05 60.78 -67.73
N TYR A 299 -24.97 61.18 -68.42
CA TYR A 299 -23.89 60.28 -68.84
C TYR A 299 -22.61 61.08 -69.16
N GLY A 300 -21.48 60.58 -68.65
CA GLY A 300 -20.15 60.74 -69.25
C GLY A 300 -19.21 61.85 -68.73
N ASN A 301 -18.53 61.60 -67.61
CA ASN A 301 -17.07 61.32 -67.58
C ASN A 301 -16.55 61.31 -66.14
N LYS A 302 -16.57 60.10 -65.57
CA LYS A 302 -15.98 59.70 -64.30
C LYS A 302 -14.58 59.17 -64.63
N GLY A 303 -13.52 59.71 -64.04
CA GLY A 303 -12.17 59.26 -64.35
C GLY A 303 -11.21 59.47 -63.19
N THR A 304 -10.78 60.70 -62.93
CA THR A 304 -9.61 60.93 -62.07
C THR A 304 -9.93 61.04 -60.57
N ILE A 305 -11.03 61.69 -60.19
CA ILE A 305 -11.40 61.86 -58.76
C ILE A 305 -11.90 60.54 -58.16
N LEU A 306 -12.72 59.79 -58.92
CA LEU A 306 -13.17 58.47 -58.50
C LEU A 306 -11.99 57.51 -58.40
N VAL A 307 -11.02 57.58 -59.32
CA VAL A 307 -9.81 56.76 -59.25
C VAL A 307 -8.93 57.17 -58.07
N GLY A 308 -8.73 58.46 -57.79
CA GLY A 308 -7.96 58.89 -56.61
C GLY A 308 -8.58 58.47 -55.28
N LEU A 309 -9.92 58.54 -55.17
CA LEU A 309 -10.67 58.08 -54.00
C LEU A 309 -10.69 56.55 -53.89
N ILE A 310 -10.87 55.85 -55.02
CA ILE A 310 -10.77 54.39 -55.05
C ILE A 310 -9.38 53.98 -54.63
N VAL A 311 -8.31 54.54 -55.22
CA VAL A 311 -6.90 54.22 -54.90
C VAL A 311 -6.59 54.45 -53.43
N THR A 312 -7.04 55.56 -52.84
CA THR A 312 -6.87 55.78 -51.39
C THR A 312 -7.65 54.77 -50.57
N ILE A 313 -8.90 54.46 -50.92
CA ILE A 313 -9.68 53.43 -50.22
C ILE A 313 -9.07 52.03 -50.41
N THR A 314 -8.56 51.67 -51.59
CA THR A 314 -7.88 50.38 -51.81
C THR A 314 -6.57 50.31 -51.05
N ILE A 315 -5.75 51.36 -51.03
CA ILE A 315 -4.51 51.39 -50.22
C ILE A 315 -4.84 51.25 -48.74
N LEU A 316 -5.90 51.89 -48.25
CA LEU A 316 -6.33 51.78 -46.86
C LEU A 316 -6.93 50.40 -46.56
N ALA A 317 -7.70 49.82 -47.48
CA ALA A 317 -8.26 48.48 -47.34
C ALA A 317 -7.17 47.40 -47.39
N THR A 318 -6.15 47.55 -48.24
CA THR A 318 -5.02 46.61 -48.30
C THR A 318 -4.14 46.73 -47.06
N LEU A 319 -3.88 47.94 -46.55
CA LEU A 319 -3.20 48.15 -45.27
C LEU A 319 -4.01 47.59 -44.09
N GLY A 320 -5.33 47.76 -44.08
CA GLY A 320 -6.23 47.19 -43.06
C GLY A 320 -6.26 45.65 -43.10
N ALA A 321 -6.29 45.06 -44.29
CA ALA A 321 -6.23 43.60 -44.47
C ALA A 321 -4.86 43.02 -44.06
N ALA A 322 -3.76 43.72 -44.39
CA ALA A 322 -2.41 43.34 -43.97
C ALA A 322 -2.22 43.42 -42.44
N MET A 323 -2.90 44.36 -41.77
CA MET A 323 -2.92 44.40 -40.30
C MET A 323 -3.67 43.20 -39.71
N LEU A 324 -4.80 42.78 -40.29
CA LEU A 324 -5.59 41.62 -39.83
C LEU A 324 -4.79 40.31 -39.87
N SER A 325 -4.00 40.08 -40.92
CA SER A 325 -3.17 38.87 -41.04
C SER A 325 -2.03 38.81 -40.00
N LEU A 326 -1.48 39.96 -39.62
CA LEU A 326 -0.44 40.07 -38.58
C LEU A 326 -0.96 39.76 -37.15
N PHE A 327 -2.28 39.87 -36.91
CA PHE A 327 -2.87 39.54 -35.60
C PHE A 327 -3.26 38.06 -35.46
N SER A 328 -3.57 37.37 -36.57
CA SER A 328 -4.02 35.96 -36.61
C SER A 328 -2.93 34.96 -36.20
N THR A 329 -1.70 35.16 -36.67
CA THR A 329 -0.56 34.22 -36.48
C THR A 329 -0.11 34.04 -35.03
N SER A 330 -0.49 34.94 -34.11
CA SER A 330 -0.14 34.86 -32.68
C SER A 330 -0.89 33.78 -31.88
N THR A 331 -2.02 33.28 -32.39
CA THR A 331 -2.90 32.35 -31.64
C THR A 331 -2.54 30.87 -31.80
N PHE A 332 -1.81 30.50 -32.86
CA PHE A 332 -1.61 29.08 -33.21
C PHE A 332 -0.44 28.42 -32.47
N SER A 333 0.55 29.18 -31.96
CA SER A 333 1.69 28.59 -31.24
C SER A 333 1.37 28.11 -29.82
N GLN A 334 0.26 28.55 -29.23
CA GLN A 334 -0.17 28.13 -27.88
C GLN A 334 -0.79 26.72 -27.83
N LEU A 335 -1.31 26.20 -28.95
CA LEU A 335 -1.98 24.89 -28.99
C LEU A 335 -1.01 23.71 -28.83
N SER A 336 0.22 23.80 -29.35
CA SER A 336 1.18 22.69 -29.29
C SER A 336 1.79 22.48 -27.89
N GLY A 337 1.93 23.54 -27.09
CA GLY A 337 2.49 23.44 -25.74
C GLY A 337 1.54 22.75 -24.74
N ASN A 338 0.22 22.94 -24.92
CA ASN A 338 -0.80 22.38 -24.03
C ASN A 338 -0.93 20.85 -24.18
N ASN A 339 -0.74 20.32 -25.40
CA ASN A 339 -0.81 18.88 -25.65
C ASN A 339 0.29 18.09 -24.92
N ALA A 340 1.50 18.64 -24.83
CA ALA A 340 2.60 18.01 -24.09
C ALA A 340 2.35 17.97 -22.57
N GLN A 341 1.70 19.00 -22.02
CA GLN A 341 1.35 19.04 -20.61
C GLN A 341 0.21 18.06 -20.27
N LYS A 342 -0.79 17.92 -21.16
CA LYS A 342 -1.82 16.88 -21.03
C LYS A 342 -1.23 15.46 -21.07
N ALA A 343 -0.32 15.19 -22.00
CA ALA A 343 0.39 13.90 -22.05
C ALA A 343 1.14 13.60 -20.73
N TYR A 344 1.74 14.60 -20.09
CA TYR A 344 2.39 14.43 -18.78
C TYR A 344 1.39 14.04 -17.66
N TYR A 345 0.25 14.73 -17.55
CA TYR A 345 -0.76 14.37 -16.52
C TYR A 345 -1.42 13.02 -16.77
N LEU A 346 -1.56 12.61 -18.04
CA LEU A 346 -2.01 11.25 -18.39
C LEU A 346 -0.98 10.20 -17.93
N ALA A 347 0.31 10.47 -18.10
CA ALA A 347 1.37 9.60 -17.58
C ALA A 347 1.33 9.51 -16.03
N GLU A 348 1.12 10.62 -15.31
CA GLU A 348 0.96 10.57 -13.84
C GLU A 348 -0.27 9.73 -13.42
N SER A 349 -1.34 9.78 -14.20
CA SER A 349 -2.56 9.01 -13.94
C SER A 349 -2.30 7.50 -14.02
N GLY A 350 -1.40 7.07 -14.91
CA GLY A 350 -1.03 5.65 -15.04
C GLY A 350 -0.36 5.07 -13.79
N TYR A 351 0.54 5.82 -13.14
CA TYR A 351 1.12 5.37 -11.86
C TYR A 351 0.05 5.26 -10.77
N ARG A 352 -0.84 6.25 -10.65
CA ARG A 352 -1.94 6.23 -9.68
C ARG A 352 -2.86 5.04 -9.88
N TYR A 353 -3.17 4.71 -11.14
CA TYR A 353 -3.93 3.52 -11.49
C TYR A 353 -3.21 2.24 -11.06
N ALA A 354 -1.92 2.09 -11.41
CA ALA A 354 -1.14 0.91 -11.07
C ALA A 354 -1.01 0.70 -9.55
N ALA A 355 -0.68 1.77 -8.81
CA ALA A 355 -0.59 1.75 -7.36
C ALA A 355 -1.95 1.38 -6.72
N SER A 356 -3.05 1.99 -7.18
CA SER A 356 -4.40 1.68 -6.69
C SER A 356 -4.80 0.22 -6.97
N LYS A 357 -4.56 -0.28 -8.19
CA LYS A 357 -4.87 -1.66 -8.55
C LYS A 357 -4.06 -2.66 -7.71
N PHE A 358 -2.77 -2.39 -7.50
CA PHE A 358 -1.90 -3.22 -6.66
C PHE A 358 -2.36 -3.23 -5.20
N LEU A 359 -2.65 -2.06 -4.62
CA LEU A 359 -3.08 -1.92 -3.23
C LEU A 359 -4.44 -2.56 -2.94
N ASN A 360 -5.39 -2.45 -3.87
CA ASN A 360 -6.75 -2.98 -3.70
C ASN A 360 -6.86 -4.48 -4.05
N THR A 361 -5.78 -5.12 -4.52
CA THR A 361 -5.78 -6.55 -4.82
C THR A 361 -5.42 -7.35 -3.56
N SER A 362 -6.32 -8.23 -3.13
CA SER A 362 -6.11 -9.09 -1.96
C SER A 362 -5.25 -10.30 -2.29
N GLY A 363 -4.14 -10.48 -1.58
CA GLY A 363 -3.24 -11.64 -1.70
C GLY A 363 -2.03 -11.41 -2.62
N GLU A 364 -0.85 -11.84 -2.18
CA GLU A 364 0.43 -11.58 -2.87
C GLU A 364 0.54 -12.20 -4.27
N ALA A 365 -0.01 -13.39 -4.46
CA ALA A 365 -0.07 -14.04 -5.78
C ALA A 365 -0.98 -13.27 -6.75
N ALA A 366 -2.11 -12.74 -6.26
CA ALA A 366 -3.03 -11.94 -7.05
C ALA A 366 -2.44 -10.55 -7.36
N LYS A 367 -1.73 -9.93 -6.42
CA LYS A 367 -0.98 -8.68 -6.65
C LYS A 367 0.07 -8.83 -7.74
N SER A 368 0.85 -9.92 -7.68
CA SER A 368 1.83 -10.27 -8.71
C SER A 368 1.15 -10.50 -10.08
N SER A 369 0.03 -11.21 -10.11
CA SER A 369 -0.77 -11.39 -11.34
C SER A 369 -1.34 -10.08 -11.88
N ALA A 370 -1.71 -9.14 -10.99
CA ALA A 370 -2.19 -7.83 -11.39
C ALA A 370 -1.08 -7.00 -12.07
N LEU A 371 0.17 -7.08 -11.60
CA LEU A 371 1.32 -6.46 -12.25
C LEU A 371 1.54 -7.02 -13.66
N GLU A 372 1.51 -8.34 -13.80
CA GLU A 372 1.64 -9.02 -15.09
C GLU A 372 0.53 -8.59 -16.05
N SER A 373 -0.72 -8.51 -15.57
CA SER A 373 -1.87 -8.04 -16.37
C SER A 373 -1.76 -6.60 -16.85
N MET A 374 -0.96 -5.75 -16.19
CA MET A 374 -0.79 -4.35 -16.56
C MET A 374 0.35 -4.13 -17.56
N HIS A 375 1.25 -5.09 -17.71
CA HIS A 375 2.41 -4.95 -18.58
C HIS A 375 1.99 -4.87 -20.07
N ASN A 376 2.51 -3.88 -20.78
CA ASN A 376 2.19 -3.55 -22.19
C ASN A 376 0.70 -3.26 -22.46
N GLN A 377 -0.07 -2.86 -21.44
CA GLN A 377 -1.47 -2.47 -21.63
C GLN A 377 -1.62 -0.97 -21.84
N THR A 378 -2.54 -0.60 -22.73
CA THR A 378 -2.95 0.79 -22.98
C THR A 378 -4.38 1.01 -22.45
N PHE A 379 -4.53 1.99 -21.57
CA PHE A 379 -5.79 2.38 -20.95
C PHE A 379 -6.30 3.67 -21.59
N SER A 380 -7.47 3.62 -22.23
CA SER A 380 -8.09 4.78 -22.88
C SER A 380 -9.10 5.46 -21.94
N LEU A 381 -9.07 6.80 -21.90
CA LEU A 381 -10.03 7.66 -21.22
C LEU A 381 -11.00 8.30 -22.22
N GLY A 382 -11.31 7.60 -23.32
CA GLY A 382 -12.18 8.12 -24.39
C GLY A 382 -11.50 9.23 -25.18
N THR A 383 -12.15 10.39 -25.30
CA THR A 383 -11.63 11.55 -26.04
C THR A 383 -10.50 12.31 -25.34
N ASP A 384 -10.25 11.99 -24.06
CA ASP A 384 -9.30 12.72 -23.21
C ASP A 384 -7.87 12.17 -23.28
N GLY A 385 -7.63 11.14 -24.09
CA GLY A 385 -6.32 10.52 -24.32
C GLY A 385 -6.22 9.11 -23.71
N SER A 386 -4.99 8.61 -23.62
CA SER A 386 -4.69 7.29 -23.08
C SER A 386 -3.36 7.27 -22.34
N PHE A 387 -3.13 6.27 -21.50
CA PHE A 387 -1.81 5.97 -20.96
C PHE A 387 -1.45 4.50 -21.14
N GLN A 388 -0.18 4.19 -21.34
CA GLN A 388 0.35 2.84 -21.43
C GLN A 388 1.25 2.53 -20.23
N LEU A 389 1.17 1.31 -19.71
CA LEU A 389 1.99 0.84 -18.60
C LEU A 389 2.98 -0.25 -19.05
N LYS A 390 4.22 -0.17 -18.57
CA LYS A 390 5.20 -1.26 -18.66
C LYS A 390 5.83 -1.49 -17.29
N VAL A 391 5.74 -2.73 -16.82
CA VAL A 391 6.20 -3.16 -15.49
C VAL A 391 7.49 -3.96 -15.62
N TYR A 392 8.53 -3.56 -14.87
CA TYR A 392 9.83 -4.23 -14.81
C TYR A 392 10.20 -4.58 -13.35
N PRO A 393 9.87 -5.79 -12.87
CA PRO A 393 10.14 -6.24 -11.50
C PRO A 393 11.60 -6.64 -11.25
N TYR A 394 12.08 -6.47 -10.03
CA TYR A 394 13.44 -6.85 -9.58
C TYR A 394 13.48 -8.09 -8.67
N TRP A 395 12.36 -8.81 -8.55
CA TRP A 395 12.28 -10.12 -7.89
C TRP A 395 11.72 -11.16 -8.85
N TYR A 396 11.99 -12.42 -8.55
CA TYR A 396 11.64 -13.55 -9.41
C TYR A 396 10.82 -14.59 -8.66
N GLN A 397 10.24 -15.52 -9.41
CA GLN A 397 9.55 -16.68 -8.87
C GLN A 397 9.98 -17.94 -9.63
N THR A 398 10.20 -19.05 -8.93
CA THR A 398 10.45 -20.35 -9.56
C THR A 398 9.23 -20.81 -10.37
N VAL A 399 9.46 -21.34 -11.57
CA VAL A 399 8.38 -21.74 -12.51
C VAL A 399 8.01 -23.23 -12.43
N SER A 400 8.90 -24.05 -11.90
CA SER A 400 8.75 -25.50 -11.76
C SER A 400 9.43 -25.98 -10.49
N ASP A 401 9.09 -27.18 -10.05
CA ASP A 401 9.83 -27.85 -8.99
C ASP A 401 11.24 -28.17 -9.47
N ASN A 402 12.24 -27.86 -8.64
CA ASN A 402 13.65 -28.11 -8.91
C ASN A 402 14.15 -29.16 -7.92
N ALA A 403 14.62 -30.29 -8.42
CA ALA A 403 15.13 -31.37 -7.59
C ALA A 403 16.45 -31.00 -6.89
N VAL A 404 16.83 -31.77 -5.88
CA VAL A 404 18.20 -31.75 -5.32
C VAL A 404 19.20 -31.97 -6.45
N GLY A 405 20.31 -31.25 -6.44
CA GLY A 405 21.32 -31.36 -7.49
C GLY A 405 21.20 -30.31 -8.61
N THR A 406 20.17 -29.47 -8.59
CA THR A 406 19.93 -28.48 -9.66
C THR A 406 21.02 -27.40 -9.68
N THR A 407 21.54 -27.10 -10.87
CA THR A 407 22.53 -26.04 -11.11
C THR A 407 22.02 -24.93 -12.02
N SER A 408 20.87 -25.12 -12.69
CA SER A 408 20.22 -24.13 -13.53
C SER A 408 18.83 -23.84 -12.97
N LEU A 409 18.61 -22.62 -12.48
CA LEU A 409 17.36 -22.21 -11.88
C LEU A 409 16.59 -21.32 -12.84
N VAL A 410 15.53 -21.85 -13.42
CA VAL A 410 14.61 -21.10 -14.28
C VAL A 410 13.58 -20.38 -13.41
N THR A 411 13.45 -19.08 -13.61
CA THR A 411 12.54 -18.21 -12.87
C THR A 411 11.75 -17.32 -13.83
N LYS A 412 10.67 -16.73 -13.33
CA LYS A 412 9.91 -15.70 -14.04
C LYS A 412 9.82 -14.41 -13.24
N VAL A 413 9.55 -13.31 -13.93
CA VAL A 413 9.13 -12.03 -13.36
C VAL A 413 7.70 -11.70 -13.79
N PHE A 414 6.98 -10.94 -12.97
CA PHE A 414 5.59 -10.54 -13.22
C PHE A 414 5.50 -9.27 -14.09
N GLY A 415 5.95 -9.39 -15.33
CA GLY A 415 6.14 -8.29 -16.27
C GLY A 415 7.25 -8.63 -17.25
N ALA A 416 8.22 -7.73 -17.43
CA ALA A 416 9.44 -8.01 -18.19
C ALA A 416 10.69 -7.86 -17.33
N VAL A 417 11.73 -8.62 -17.67
CA VAL A 417 13.01 -8.58 -16.97
C VAL A 417 13.67 -7.20 -17.14
N PRO A 418 14.20 -6.59 -16.06
CA PRO A 418 14.81 -5.24 -16.11
C PRO A 418 16.19 -5.24 -16.77
N PHE A 419 16.80 -6.42 -16.97
CA PHE A 419 18.10 -6.58 -17.60
C PHE A 419 18.15 -7.86 -18.42
N SER A 420 18.97 -7.85 -19.48
CA SER A 420 19.23 -9.01 -20.33
C SER A 420 20.17 -10.03 -19.68
N SER A 421 21.04 -9.57 -18.77
CA SER A 421 22.07 -10.40 -18.12
C SER A 421 22.50 -9.83 -16.78
N LEU A 422 22.88 -10.71 -15.86
CA LEU A 422 23.54 -10.39 -14.59
C LEU A 422 24.89 -11.12 -14.46
N PRO A 423 25.95 -10.44 -14.02
CA PRO A 423 27.20 -11.08 -13.61
C PRO A 423 27.04 -11.80 -12.26
N LEU A 424 28.11 -12.43 -11.76
CA LEU A 424 28.12 -13.18 -10.51
C LEU A 424 27.48 -12.44 -9.32
N GLY A 425 26.69 -13.16 -8.54
CA GLY A 425 26.02 -12.65 -7.36
C GLY A 425 25.39 -13.73 -6.48
N TYR A 426 24.50 -13.32 -5.57
CA TYR A 426 23.77 -14.21 -4.67
C TYR A 426 22.26 -14.08 -4.82
N LEU A 427 21.55 -15.16 -4.50
CA LEU A 427 20.09 -15.25 -4.44
C LEU A 427 19.69 -15.69 -3.05
N LYS A 428 18.63 -15.07 -2.52
CA LYS A 428 17.91 -15.53 -1.34
C LYS A 428 16.67 -16.30 -1.81
N ILE A 429 16.59 -17.57 -1.44
CA ILE A 429 15.46 -18.45 -1.74
C ILE A 429 15.03 -19.10 -0.44
N GLU A 430 13.80 -18.83 -0.01
CA GLU A 430 13.30 -19.22 1.32
C GLU A 430 14.29 -18.83 2.43
N ASN A 431 14.92 -19.81 3.11
CA ASN A 431 15.87 -19.63 4.19
C ASN A 431 17.34 -19.65 3.74
N ASN A 432 17.63 -20.03 2.49
CA ASN A 432 18.99 -20.26 2.02
C ASN A 432 19.52 -19.17 1.08
N TYR A 433 20.85 -19.16 0.93
CA TYR A 433 21.56 -18.30 -0.01
C TYR A 433 22.27 -19.16 -1.05
N TYR A 434 22.11 -18.82 -2.32
CA TYR A 434 22.71 -19.51 -3.45
C TYR A 434 23.53 -18.53 -4.26
N GLN A 435 24.79 -18.87 -4.51
CA GLN A 435 25.62 -18.08 -5.40
C GLN A 435 25.38 -18.52 -6.86
N TYR A 436 25.35 -17.55 -7.76
CA TYR A 436 25.26 -17.79 -9.20
C TYR A 436 26.44 -17.15 -9.92
N ASN A 437 26.93 -17.82 -10.96
CA ASN A 437 28.01 -17.32 -11.81
C ASN A 437 27.52 -16.28 -12.82
N TYR A 438 26.33 -16.52 -13.35
CA TYR A 438 25.74 -15.72 -14.40
C TYR A 438 24.22 -15.92 -14.42
N GLY A 439 23.49 -14.90 -14.82
CA GLY A 439 22.07 -15.00 -15.12
C GLY A 439 21.72 -14.30 -16.43
N ASN A 440 20.73 -14.81 -17.15
CA ASN A 440 20.25 -14.21 -18.39
C ASN A 440 18.74 -14.39 -18.55
N GLY A 441 18.12 -13.46 -19.26
CA GLY A 441 16.70 -13.53 -19.50
C GLY A 441 16.20 -12.59 -20.59
N SER A 442 14.96 -12.82 -21.00
CA SER A 442 14.22 -12.01 -21.97
C SER A 442 12.73 -12.18 -21.73
N GLY A 443 11.94 -11.15 -22.03
CA GLY A 443 10.52 -11.14 -21.74
C GLY A 443 10.29 -11.34 -20.24
N SER A 444 9.46 -12.31 -19.85
CA SER A 444 9.16 -12.63 -18.46
C SER A 444 10.08 -13.70 -17.84
N SER A 445 10.95 -14.35 -18.62
CA SER A 445 11.77 -15.49 -18.15
C SER A 445 13.20 -15.07 -17.84
N PHE A 446 13.76 -15.56 -16.74
CA PHE A 446 15.14 -15.34 -16.33
C PHE A 446 15.74 -16.62 -15.74
N THR A 447 16.95 -16.99 -16.16
CA THR A 447 17.64 -18.21 -15.73
C THR A 447 18.93 -17.86 -15.01
N PHE A 448 19.17 -18.48 -13.85
CA PHE A 448 20.39 -18.34 -13.07
C PHE A 448 21.19 -19.64 -13.12
N THR A 449 22.48 -19.53 -13.47
CA THR A 449 23.43 -20.65 -13.39
C THR A 449 24.15 -20.59 -12.05
N LEU A 450 23.80 -21.51 -11.15
CA LEU A 450 24.35 -21.61 -9.81
C LEU A 450 25.80 -22.12 -9.84
N THR A 451 26.64 -21.66 -8.90
CA THR A 451 28.03 -22.16 -8.76
C THR A 451 28.09 -23.57 -8.19
N SER A 452 27.10 -23.93 -7.37
CA SER A 452 27.00 -25.23 -6.72
C SER A 452 25.59 -25.78 -6.87
N ALA A 453 25.49 -27.11 -6.92
CA ALA A 453 24.22 -27.81 -6.93
C ALA A 453 23.38 -27.49 -5.67
N THR A 454 22.06 -27.36 -5.84
CA THR A 454 21.15 -27.15 -4.70
C THR A 454 21.19 -28.37 -3.77
N PRO A 455 21.38 -28.19 -2.45
CA PRO A 455 21.43 -29.30 -1.49
C PRO A 455 20.02 -29.80 -1.09
N ARG A 456 18.97 -29.07 -1.49
CA ARG A 456 17.56 -29.38 -1.24
C ARG A 456 16.72 -29.08 -2.48
N SER A 457 15.55 -29.69 -2.58
CA SER A 457 14.56 -29.34 -3.60
C SER A 457 14.02 -27.93 -3.36
N ILE A 458 13.66 -27.24 -4.45
CA ILE A 458 13.02 -25.92 -4.42
C ILE A 458 11.70 -26.04 -5.18
N SER A 459 10.59 -25.88 -4.47
CA SER A 459 9.26 -25.97 -5.06
C SER A 459 8.98 -24.85 -6.08
N SER A 460 8.03 -25.09 -6.98
CA SER A 460 7.47 -24.07 -7.86
C SER A 460 6.76 -22.97 -7.06
N GLY A 461 6.71 -21.75 -7.59
CA GLY A 461 5.99 -20.64 -6.97
C GLY A 461 6.73 -19.93 -5.83
N VAL A 462 7.98 -20.30 -5.55
CA VAL A 462 8.81 -19.72 -4.48
C VAL A 462 9.43 -18.40 -4.97
N ASN A 463 9.32 -17.33 -4.17
CA ASN A 463 9.96 -16.05 -4.47
C ASN A 463 11.47 -16.13 -4.29
N VAL A 464 12.19 -15.53 -5.24
CA VAL A 464 13.65 -15.46 -5.32
C VAL A 464 14.05 -13.99 -5.32
N TYR A 465 14.91 -13.61 -4.37
CA TYR A 465 15.39 -12.23 -4.21
C TYR A 465 16.87 -12.13 -4.53
N ALA A 466 17.28 -11.05 -5.18
CA ALA A 466 18.70 -10.77 -5.38
C ALA A 466 19.36 -10.39 -4.04
N ALA A 467 20.58 -10.87 -3.83
CA ALA A 467 21.39 -10.55 -2.66
C ALA A 467 22.82 -10.19 -3.05
N SER A 468 23.46 -9.39 -2.21
CA SER A 468 24.87 -9.01 -2.30
C SER A 468 25.54 -9.16 -0.94
N LEU A 469 26.87 -9.22 -0.89
CA LEU A 469 27.60 -9.21 0.39
C LEU A 469 27.97 -7.77 0.78
N SER A 470 27.93 -7.45 2.07
CA SER A 470 28.60 -6.26 2.62
C SER A 470 30.12 -6.38 2.47
N SER A 471 30.85 -5.27 2.65
CA SER A 471 32.32 -5.30 2.59
C SER A 471 32.93 -6.34 3.52
N SER A 472 34.20 -6.68 3.27
CA SER A 472 34.99 -7.59 4.11
C SER A 472 35.39 -7.00 5.46
N SER A 473 34.87 -5.83 5.83
CA SER A 473 35.12 -5.12 7.08
C SER A 473 33.80 -4.72 7.73
N ILE A 474 33.80 -4.57 9.06
CA ILE A 474 32.63 -4.04 9.79
C ILE A 474 32.40 -2.60 9.35
N GLN A 475 31.14 -2.22 9.15
CA GLN A 475 30.73 -0.87 8.76
C GLN A 475 29.74 -0.30 9.78
N THR A 476 29.93 0.94 10.21
CA THR A 476 29.00 1.68 11.07
C THR A 476 28.39 2.81 10.27
N ILE A 477 27.06 2.83 10.18
CA ILE A 477 26.30 3.70 9.29
C ILE A 477 25.42 4.64 10.13
N SER A 478 25.57 5.94 9.91
CA SER A 478 24.65 6.97 10.38
C SER A 478 23.46 7.11 9.43
N GLU A 479 22.36 7.71 9.88
CA GLU A 479 21.25 8.07 9.00
C GLU A 479 21.75 8.96 7.86
N GLY A 480 21.34 8.65 6.62
CA GLY A 480 21.82 9.29 5.40
C GLY A 480 23.25 8.88 4.98
N GLY A 481 23.89 7.96 5.71
CA GLY A 481 25.23 7.45 5.41
C GLY A 481 25.26 6.47 4.23
N ASN A 482 26.44 5.89 3.97
CA ASN A 482 26.68 4.99 2.84
C ASN A 482 27.00 3.57 3.30
N LEU A 483 26.56 2.56 2.55
CA LEU A 483 26.94 1.15 2.72
C LEU A 483 27.76 0.69 1.51
N ILE A 484 28.93 0.14 1.77
CA ILE A 484 29.80 -0.43 0.74
C ILE A 484 29.51 -1.93 0.64
N LEU A 485 29.16 -2.38 -0.56
CA LEU A 485 28.99 -3.79 -0.91
C LEU A 485 30.32 -4.35 -1.45
N LEU A 486 30.52 -5.66 -1.27
CA LEU A 486 31.69 -6.36 -1.80
C LEU A 486 31.66 -6.35 -3.33
N LEU A 487 32.80 -6.08 -3.95
CA LEU A 487 32.93 -6.15 -5.41
C LEU A 487 32.61 -7.57 -5.92
N ASN A 488 32.01 -7.66 -7.10
CA ASN A 488 31.58 -8.92 -7.70
C ASN A 488 30.72 -9.79 -6.76
N SER A 489 29.81 -9.19 -5.99
CA SER A 489 28.93 -9.95 -5.09
C SER A 489 27.44 -9.84 -5.43
N GLY A 490 27.06 -9.27 -6.59
CA GLY A 490 25.66 -9.20 -7.03
C GLY A 490 24.99 -7.84 -6.91
N TYR A 491 25.71 -6.79 -6.50
CA TYR A 491 25.18 -5.42 -6.37
C TYR A 491 24.60 -4.84 -7.67
N THR A 492 24.94 -5.38 -8.84
CA THR A 492 24.38 -4.94 -10.14
C THR A 492 22.92 -5.33 -10.32
N ALA A 493 22.45 -6.36 -9.60
CA ALA A 493 21.05 -6.75 -9.59
C ALA A 493 20.15 -5.75 -8.82
N PHE A 494 20.75 -4.83 -8.06
CA PHE A 494 20.02 -3.82 -7.29
C PHE A 494 19.66 -2.63 -8.19
N PRO A 495 18.45 -2.05 -8.06
CA PRO A 495 18.03 -0.90 -8.85
C PRO A 495 18.95 0.30 -8.58
N LEU A 496 19.04 1.18 -9.57
CA LEU A 496 19.93 2.34 -9.49
C LEU A 496 19.46 3.37 -8.45
N LEU A 497 18.15 3.50 -8.25
CA LEU A 497 17.52 4.51 -7.42
C LEU A 497 16.45 3.89 -6.53
N ASN A 498 16.28 4.46 -5.33
CA ASN A 498 15.16 4.18 -4.42
C ASN A 498 14.98 2.71 -4.05
N GLY A 499 16.06 1.93 -3.94
CA GLY A 499 15.93 0.52 -3.56
C GLY A 499 15.78 0.34 -2.06
N THR A 500 15.08 -0.72 -1.66
CA THR A 500 14.96 -1.15 -0.27
C THR A 500 15.62 -2.50 -0.06
N PHE A 501 16.20 -2.72 1.11
CA PHE A 501 16.93 -3.93 1.43
C PHE A 501 16.84 -4.30 2.92
N LYS A 502 17.13 -5.57 3.19
CA LYS A 502 17.32 -6.14 4.51
C LYS A 502 18.74 -6.65 4.67
N ILE A 503 19.17 -6.80 5.91
CA ILE A 503 20.46 -7.38 6.25
C ILE A 503 20.18 -8.76 6.87
N GLY A 504 20.77 -9.83 6.36
CA GLY A 504 20.60 -11.20 6.88
C GLY A 504 19.13 -11.61 7.09
N SER A 505 18.82 -12.12 8.27
CA SER A 505 17.46 -12.52 8.69
C SER A 505 16.70 -11.41 9.45
N TYR A 506 17.21 -10.18 9.51
CA TYR A 506 16.60 -9.10 10.28
C TYR A 506 15.30 -8.60 9.64
N SER A 507 14.34 -8.20 10.49
CA SER A 507 13.01 -7.71 10.06
C SER A 507 13.01 -6.23 9.63
N THR A 508 14.05 -5.46 9.97
CA THR A 508 14.15 -4.04 9.63
C THR A 508 14.53 -3.86 8.16
N SER A 509 13.70 -3.13 7.43
CA SER A 509 13.95 -2.75 6.03
C SER A 509 14.57 -1.35 5.97
N TYR A 510 15.63 -1.22 5.21
CA TYR A 510 16.36 0.02 4.95
C TYR A 510 16.11 0.46 3.50
N ALA A 511 16.17 1.75 3.24
CA ALA A 511 16.11 2.32 1.90
C ALA A 511 17.46 2.96 1.56
N TYR A 512 17.84 2.99 0.29
CA TYR A 512 18.95 3.81 -0.22
C TYR A 512 18.45 4.73 -1.32
N LYS A 513 19.03 5.94 -1.37
CA LYS A 513 18.68 6.96 -2.36
C LYS A 513 19.17 6.58 -3.76
N LYS A 514 20.45 6.20 -3.86
CA LYS A 514 21.12 5.89 -5.13
C LYS A 514 22.19 4.83 -4.95
N ARG A 515 22.37 3.98 -5.96
CA ARG A 515 23.51 3.08 -6.07
C ARG A 515 24.56 3.68 -6.99
N ASN A 516 25.80 3.78 -6.51
CA ASN A 516 26.95 4.24 -7.26
C ASN A 516 28.01 3.13 -7.29
N GLY A 517 28.04 2.36 -8.38
CA GLY A 517 28.83 1.13 -8.44
C GLY A 517 28.39 0.13 -7.36
N ASN A 518 29.31 -0.20 -6.46
CA ASN A 518 29.10 -1.08 -5.29
C ASN A 518 28.76 -0.31 -3.99
N VAL A 519 28.50 1.00 -4.06
CA VAL A 519 28.13 1.81 -2.90
C VAL A 519 26.63 2.12 -2.95
N LEU A 520 25.93 1.85 -1.86
CA LEU A 520 24.56 2.32 -1.63
C LEU A 520 24.63 3.63 -0.84
N GLU A 521 24.17 4.72 -1.43
CA GLU A 521 24.26 6.07 -0.88
C GLU A 521 22.93 6.52 -0.24
N GLY A 522 23.02 7.28 0.86
CA GLY A 522 21.85 7.92 1.48
C GLY A 522 20.91 6.93 2.15
N ILE A 523 21.43 6.13 3.08
CA ILE A 523 20.66 5.06 3.74
C ILE A 523 19.75 5.63 4.81
N THR A 524 18.47 5.27 4.72
CA THR A 524 17.44 5.64 5.70
C THR A 524 16.62 4.40 6.09
N LEU A 525 15.77 4.53 7.10
CA LEU A 525 14.78 3.50 7.39
C LEU A 525 13.69 3.54 6.32
N ALA A 526 13.29 2.37 5.81
CA ALA A 526 12.17 2.30 4.87
C ALA A 526 10.83 2.62 5.56
N ASP A 527 10.76 2.41 6.87
CA ASP A 527 9.64 2.79 7.74
C ASP A 527 9.94 4.13 8.43
N SER A 528 9.29 5.19 7.95
CA SER A 528 9.47 6.56 8.46
C SER A 528 8.86 6.78 9.86
N THR A 529 8.15 5.80 10.43
CA THR A 529 7.60 5.89 11.79
C THR A 529 8.60 5.44 12.87
N LYS A 530 9.71 4.81 12.46
CA LYS A 530 10.75 4.32 13.36
C LYS A 530 11.89 5.32 13.49
N THR A 531 12.46 5.39 14.70
CA THR A 531 13.63 6.22 14.98
C THR A 531 14.90 5.50 14.57
N TRP A 532 15.79 6.21 13.86
CA TRP A 532 17.12 5.69 13.52
C TRP A 532 17.94 5.39 14.76
N THR A 533 18.56 4.20 14.79
CA THR A 533 19.61 3.82 15.74
C THR A 533 20.86 3.47 14.95
N THR A 534 22.05 3.66 15.55
CA THR A 534 23.34 3.37 14.89
C THR A 534 23.32 1.98 14.27
N LEU A 535 23.48 1.91 12.95
CA LEU A 535 23.46 0.66 12.19
C LEU A 535 24.88 0.11 12.07
N THR A 536 25.14 -1.04 12.70
CA THR A 536 26.41 -1.77 12.54
C THR A 536 26.19 -2.99 11.65
N VAL A 537 26.89 -3.04 10.53
CA VAL A 537 26.84 -4.14 9.56
C VAL A 537 28.13 -4.96 9.68
N SER A 538 28.00 -6.23 10.04
CA SER A 538 29.13 -7.16 10.12
C SER A 538 29.73 -7.41 8.75
N ALA A 539 31.02 -7.77 8.71
CA ALA A 539 31.71 -8.13 7.48
C ALA A 539 31.01 -9.32 6.77
N ASN A 540 30.94 -9.28 5.44
CA ASN A 540 30.35 -10.33 4.60
C ASN A 540 28.90 -10.72 4.97
N SER A 541 28.12 -9.77 5.49
CA SER A 541 26.69 -9.97 5.73
C SER A 541 25.92 -9.97 4.41
N TYR A 542 24.92 -10.83 4.28
CA TYR A 542 24.01 -10.79 3.14
C TYR A 542 23.13 -9.54 3.21
N ILE A 543 23.14 -8.77 2.14
CA ILE A 543 22.28 -7.63 1.88
C ILE A 543 21.26 -8.10 0.85
N ILE A 544 19.99 -8.15 1.22
CA ILE A 544 18.92 -8.77 0.44
C ILE A 544 18.02 -7.66 -0.08
N MET A 545 17.82 -7.62 -1.39
CA MET A 545 16.92 -6.67 -2.02
C MET A 545 15.45 -7.02 -1.71
N ASP A 546 14.68 -6.07 -1.19
CA ASP A 546 13.23 -6.23 -1.08
C ASP A 546 12.56 -6.11 -2.46
N GLN A 547 11.26 -6.41 -2.53
CA GLN A 547 10.50 -6.27 -3.78
C GLN A 547 10.58 -4.84 -4.31
N PHE A 548 10.79 -4.70 -5.61
CA PHE A 548 10.94 -3.40 -6.26
C PHE A 548 10.52 -3.50 -7.73
N ILE A 549 9.87 -2.45 -8.24
CA ILE A 549 9.53 -2.33 -9.66
C ILE A 549 10.05 -1.01 -10.25
N GLN A 550 10.43 -1.07 -11.52
CA GLN A 550 10.40 0.10 -12.40
C GLN A 550 9.10 0.09 -13.19
N LEU A 551 8.28 1.12 -12.99
CA LEU A 551 7.04 1.32 -13.72
C LEU A 551 7.21 2.45 -14.72
N PHE A 552 7.08 2.14 -16.00
CA PHE A 552 7.01 3.12 -17.07
C PHE A 552 5.54 3.45 -17.30
N SER A 553 5.21 4.73 -17.23
CA SER A 553 3.90 5.25 -17.57
C SER A 553 4.02 6.25 -18.70
N THR A 554 3.39 5.93 -19.82
CA THR A 554 3.47 6.68 -21.07
C THR A 554 2.12 7.31 -21.34
N GLY A 555 2.00 8.63 -21.16
CA GLY A 555 0.78 9.37 -21.49
C GLY A 555 0.78 9.79 -22.96
N ILE A 556 -0.35 9.57 -23.63
CA ILE A 556 -0.54 9.77 -25.06
C ILE A 556 -1.77 10.66 -25.25
N PHE A 557 -1.56 11.83 -25.85
CA PHE A 557 -2.65 12.74 -26.23
C PHE A 557 -2.42 13.27 -27.65
N SER A 558 -3.31 12.92 -28.58
CA SER A 558 -3.18 13.24 -30.00
C SER A 558 -1.80 12.77 -30.53
N ASN A 559 -0.97 13.67 -31.06
CA ASN A 559 0.38 13.37 -31.57
C ASN A 559 1.50 13.59 -30.53
N SER A 560 1.17 13.84 -29.25
CA SER A 560 2.14 14.07 -28.18
C SER A 560 2.21 12.89 -27.23
N GLN A 561 3.43 12.43 -26.94
CA GLN A 561 3.70 11.37 -25.98
C GLN A 561 4.67 11.87 -24.90
N ARG A 562 4.45 11.45 -23.65
CA ARG A 562 5.36 11.68 -22.53
C ARG A 562 5.51 10.41 -21.71
N ASP A 563 6.76 10.01 -21.51
CA ASP A 563 7.12 8.86 -20.68
C ASP A 563 7.61 9.37 -19.32
N ILE A 564 7.16 8.72 -18.24
CA ILE A 564 7.60 8.95 -16.88
C ILE A 564 8.00 7.59 -16.28
N ILE A 565 9.16 7.54 -15.64
CA ILE A 565 9.65 6.32 -14.99
C ILE A 565 9.50 6.48 -13.48
N TYR A 566 8.83 5.52 -12.84
CA TYR A 566 8.69 5.45 -11.40
C TYR A 566 9.55 4.31 -10.86
N ASN A 567 10.49 4.64 -9.97
CA ASN A 567 11.33 3.71 -9.23
C ASN A 567 10.66 3.44 -7.88
N VAL A 568 10.00 2.28 -7.77
CA VAL A 568 9.02 2.01 -6.70
C VAL A 568 9.47 0.81 -5.86
N PRO A 569 9.97 1.03 -4.63
CA PRO A 569 10.09 -0.05 -3.67
C PRO A 569 8.71 -0.52 -3.22
N ILE A 570 8.57 -1.83 -3.09
CA ILE A 570 7.37 -2.51 -2.62
C ILE A 570 7.68 -3.01 -1.21
N GLY A 571 7.00 -2.43 -0.23
CA GLY A 571 7.33 -2.65 1.16
C GLY A 571 6.24 -2.16 2.10
N TRP A 572 6.53 -2.22 3.39
CA TRP A 572 5.55 -1.96 4.43
C TRP A 572 5.01 -0.54 4.42
N ILE A 573 3.69 -0.39 4.22
CA ILE A 573 3.00 0.90 4.32
C ILE A 573 2.41 1.04 5.73
N ALA A 574 2.89 2.03 6.47
CA ALA A 574 2.35 2.43 7.77
C ALA A 574 0.84 2.73 7.70
N GLY A 575 0.06 2.23 8.66
CA GLY A 575 -1.37 2.54 8.78
C GLY A 575 -2.31 1.69 7.91
N THR A 576 -1.79 0.78 7.08
CA THR A 576 -2.59 -0.32 6.53
C THR A 576 -2.29 -1.57 7.37
N SER A 577 -3.31 -2.32 7.80
CA SER A 577 -3.14 -3.45 8.72
C SER A 577 -3.96 -4.64 8.25
N TYR A 578 -3.37 -5.52 7.44
CA TYR A 578 -3.87 -6.89 7.32
C TYR A 578 -2.83 -7.86 7.88
N PHE A 579 -3.28 -8.88 8.60
CA PHE A 579 -2.45 -10.01 8.98
C PHE A 579 -2.63 -11.11 7.94
N LYS A 580 -1.55 -11.81 7.60
CA LYS A 580 -1.58 -13.06 6.85
C LYS A 580 -1.32 -14.21 7.80
N LYS A 581 -1.90 -15.36 7.50
CA LYS A 581 -1.52 -16.60 8.16
C LYS A 581 -0.25 -17.14 7.50
N GLU A 582 0.80 -17.32 8.28
CA GLU A 582 1.98 -18.09 7.89
C GLU A 582 1.89 -19.51 8.42
N GLN A 583 2.31 -20.48 7.60
CA GLN A 583 2.22 -21.90 7.89
C GLN A 583 3.59 -22.57 7.83
N PHE A 584 3.78 -23.56 8.69
CA PHE A 584 4.90 -24.48 8.66
C PHE A 584 4.37 -25.91 8.74
N HIS A 585 4.93 -26.80 7.92
CA HIS A 585 4.57 -28.22 7.83
C HIS A 585 5.85 -29.05 7.81
N GLU A 586 5.93 -29.98 8.74
CA GLU A 586 6.99 -30.97 8.89
C GLU A 586 6.44 -32.36 8.59
N THR A 587 6.99 -33.00 7.55
CA THR A 587 6.74 -34.40 7.17
C THR A 587 7.87 -35.34 7.62
N PHE A 588 8.80 -34.83 8.43
CA PHE A 588 9.99 -35.54 8.92
C PHE A 588 10.84 -36.15 7.80
N SER A 589 10.91 -35.50 6.63
CA SER A 589 11.71 -36.00 5.50
C SER A 589 13.23 -35.86 5.71
N ASP A 590 13.65 -34.98 6.62
CA ASP A 590 15.06 -34.74 6.95
C ASP A 590 15.45 -35.45 8.26
N THR A 591 16.35 -36.43 8.15
CA THR A 591 16.81 -37.24 9.29
C THR A 591 17.65 -36.46 10.31
N SER A 592 18.11 -35.26 9.97
CA SER A 592 18.87 -34.39 10.88
C SER A 592 17.99 -33.58 11.84
N LEU A 593 16.65 -33.62 11.66
CA LEU A 593 15.67 -32.91 12.49
C LEU A 593 16.02 -31.42 12.72
N PRO A 594 16.31 -30.64 11.66
CA PRO A 594 16.85 -29.28 11.81
C PRO A 594 15.89 -28.28 12.47
N PHE A 595 14.59 -28.60 12.46
CA PHE A 595 13.52 -27.81 13.05
C PHE A 595 13.21 -28.19 14.51
N TRP A 596 14.01 -29.07 15.10
CA TRP A 596 13.83 -29.59 16.45
C TRP A 596 15.08 -29.42 17.29
N GLN A 597 14.90 -29.32 18.60
CA GLN A 597 15.98 -29.22 19.57
C GLN A 597 16.43 -30.61 19.99
N THR A 598 17.38 -31.20 19.25
CA THR A 598 17.95 -32.52 19.53
C THR A 598 19.19 -32.44 20.42
N GLY A 599 19.39 -33.45 21.27
CA GLY A 599 20.49 -33.60 22.20
C GLY A 599 20.16 -33.13 23.62
N ALA A 600 20.77 -33.78 24.61
CA ALA A 600 20.53 -33.51 26.03
C ALA A 600 20.80 -32.04 26.42
N GLY A 601 21.80 -31.39 25.81
CA GLY A 601 22.11 -29.97 26.04
C GLY A 601 21.07 -28.99 25.50
N ALA A 602 20.23 -29.42 24.55
CA ALA A 602 19.14 -28.63 23.96
C ALA A 602 17.80 -28.87 24.67
N GLY A 603 17.75 -29.79 25.65
CA GLY A 603 16.55 -30.11 26.41
C GLY A 603 15.66 -31.19 25.81
N GLU A 604 16.19 -32.02 24.91
CA GLU A 604 15.56 -33.28 24.49
C GLU A 604 15.46 -34.24 25.69
N ILE A 605 14.31 -34.91 25.84
CA ILE A 605 14.11 -35.96 26.84
C ILE A 605 13.81 -37.25 26.11
N GLY A 606 14.63 -38.27 26.35
CA GLY A 606 14.61 -39.50 25.55
C GLY A 606 15.51 -39.39 24.33
N THR A 607 15.17 -40.13 23.27
CA THR A 607 15.88 -40.08 21.97
C THR A 607 14.86 -40.25 20.86
N HIS A 608 14.96 -39.39 19.85
CA HIS A 608 14.09 -39.42 18.67
C HIS A 608 14.90 -39.64 17.40
N ALA A 609 14.30 -40.29 16.41
CA ALA A 609 14.88 -40.49 15.09
C ALA A 609 13.80 -40.41 14.02
N VAL A 610 14.18 -40.33 12.75
CA VAL A 610 13.24 -40.48 11.64
C VAL A 610 13.23 -41.94 11.20
N ALA A 611 12.05 -42.53 11.05
CA ALA A 611 11.84 -43.88 10.54
C ALA A 611 10.82 -43.89 9.39
N THR A 612 10.92 -44.87 8.50
CA THR A 612 9.92 -45.10 7.45
C THR A 612 8.80 -45.97 8.00
N ILE A 613 7.60 -45.41 8.12
CA ILE A 613 6.39 -46.08 8.61
C ILE A 613 5.30 -45.94 7.57
N ASP A 614 4.58 -47.02 7.25
CA ASP A 614 3.50 -47.04 6.24
C ASP A 614 3.88 -46.40 4.88
N GLY A 615 5.15 -46.44 4.50
CA GLY A 615 5.65 -45.93 3.21
C GLY A 615 6.15 -44.48 3.18
N SER A 616 5.98 -43.68 4.24
CA SER A 616 6.53 -42.30 4.35
C SER A 616 7.30 -42.10 5.68
N SER A 617 8.11 -41.05 5.77
CA SER A 617 8.90 -40.73 6.96
C SER A 617 8.03 -40.25 8.13
N ALA A 618 8.35 -40.69 9.35
CA ALA A 618 7.74 -40.22 10.59
C ALA A 618 8.81 -40.09 11.69
N LEU A 619 8.53 -39.28 12.70
CA LEU A 619 9.33 -39.20 13.91
C LEU A 619 9.08 -40.43 14.79
N ASP A 620 10.10 -41.23 15.03
CA ASP A 620 10.13 -42.38 15.94
C ASP A 620 10.61 -41.97 17.34
N VAL A 621 9.86 -42.36 18.37
CA VAL A 621 10.29 -42.23 19.78
C VAL A 621 11.13 -43.46 20.16
N VAL A 622 12.42 -43.40 19.86
CA VAL A 622 13.35 -44.53 20.05
C VAL A 622 13.52 -44.91 21.52
N MET A 623 13.68 -43.91 22.40
CA MET A 623 13.85 -44.13 23.84
C MET A 623 13.15 -43.06 24.66
N THR A 624 12.67 -43.46 25.83
CA THR A 624 12.10 -42.56 26.84
C THR A 624 13.08 -42.37 27.99
N SER A 625 12.99 -41.25 28.69
CA SER A 625 13.71 -41.04 29.94
C SER A 625 12.73 -40.92 31.10
N SER A 626 13.11 -41.45 32.26
CA SER A 626 12.40 -41.17 33.52
C SER A 626 12.91 -39.88 34.17
N THR A 627 14.06 -39.34 33.76
CA THR A 627 14.64 -38.10 34.31
C THR A 627 14.50 -36.94 33.33
N GLY A 628 14.53 -35.69 33.84
CA GLY A 628 14.51 -34.47 33.02
C GLY A 628 13.13 -33.81 32.86
N PHE A 629 12.04 -34.56 32.99
CA PHE A 629 10.67 -34.03 33.01
C PHE A 629 10.15 -33.78 34.45
N GLY A 630 10.96 -33.13 35.31
CA GLY A 630 10.62 -32.72 36.68
C GLY A 630 10.51 -33.85 37.73
N THR A 631 10.02 -33.54 38.94
CA THR A 631 9.94 -34.47 40.09
C THR A 631 8.82 -35.52 39.93
N GLY A 632 9.05 -36.77 40.36
CA GLY A 632 8.09 -37.89 40.19
C GLY A 632 8.31 -38.75 38.93
N SER A 633 9.48 -38.61 38.31
CA SER A 633 10.09 -39.40 37.22
C SER A 633 9.35 -40.64 36.72
N ARG A 634 8.67 -40.49 35.58
CA ARG A 634 7.97 -41.51 34.80
C ARG A 634 8.51 -41.54 33.37
N PRO A 635 8.50 -42.69 32.67
CA PRO A 635 8.95 -42.77 31.29
C PRO A 635 8.23 -41.73 30.42
N THR A 636 9.02 -40.81 29.85
CA THR A 636 8.55 -39.68 29.07
C THR A 636 9.48 -39.47 27.87
N SER A 637 8.92 -39.12 26.71
CA SER A 637 9.68 -38.51 25.62
C SER A 637 9.24 -37.06 25.43
N LEU A 638 10.18 -36.18 25.10
CA LEU A 638 9.89 -34.78 24.80
C LEU A 638 10.87 -34.25 23.75
N LEU A 639 10.34 -33.70 22.66
CA LEU A 639 11.11 -33.04 21.61
C LEU A 639 10.57 -31.63 21.37
N LYS A 640 11.40 -30.62 21.66
CA LYS A 640 11.01 -29.20 21.56
C LYS A 640 11.22 -28.68 20.14
N PHE A 641 10.31 -27.82 19.71
CA PHE A 641 10.38 -27.17 18.42
C PHE A 641 11.44 -26.05 18.41
N ASN A 642 12.15 -25.90 17.29
CA ASN A 642 13.15 -24.86 17.09
C ASN A 642 12.57 -23.69 16.28
N TRP A 643 11.98 -22.73 16.98
CA TRP A 643 11.40 -21.52 16.36
C TRP A 643 12.36 -20.74 15.45
N ALA A 644 13.67 -20.74 15.78
CA ALA A 644 14.67 -19.98 15.03
C ALA A 644 14.95 -20.55 13.63
N ALA A 645 14.52 -21.79 13.35
CA ALA A 645 14.76 -22.46 12.08
C ALA A 645 13.64 -22.23 11.03
N THR A 646 12.54 -21.55 11.39
CA THR A 646 11.34 -21.43 10.54
C THR A 646 10.95 -19.99 10.22
N ASN A 647 10.20 -19.81 9.14
CA ASN A 647 9.62 -18.50 8.76
C ASN A 647 8.35 -18.16 9.57
N THR A 648 7.71 -19.15 10.20
CA THR A 648 6.68 -18.99 11.22
C THR A 648 7.30 -18.49 12.52
N ASN A 649 7.68 -17.22 12.52
CA ASN A 649 8.44 -16.60 13.60
C ASN A 649 7.51 -16.12 14.73
N LEU A 650 7.59 -16.79 15.89
CA LEU A 650 6.80 -16.48 17.08
C LEU A 650 7.10 -15.08 17.65
N GLU A 651 8.36 -14.66 17.63
CA GLU A 651 8.75 -13.31 18.06
C GLU A 651 8.07 -12.25 17.19
N GLN A 652 8.09 -12.44 15.87
CA GLN A 652 7.49 -11.50 14.94
C GLN A 652 5.97 -11.44 15.13
N SER A 653 5.32 -12.59 15.32
CA SER A 653 3.88 -12.65 15.60
C SER A 653 3.52 -11.91 16.89
N TRP A 654 4.29 -12.12 17.96
CA TRP A 654 4.14 -11.41 19.24
C TRP A 654 4.31 -9.89 19.06
N ARG A 655 5.33 -9.46 18.32
CA ARG A 655 5.56 -8.03 18.04
C ARG A 655 4.42 -7.42 17.22
N ASP A 656 3.98 -8.12 16.17
CA ASP A 656 2.93 -7.65 15.27
C ASP A 656 1.59 -7.51 16.00
N ALA A 657 1.30 -8.39 16.96
CA ALA A 657 0.08 -8.38 17.75
C ALA A 657 0.17 -7.55 19.06
N GLU A 658 1.21 -6.71 19.21
CA GLU A 658 1.45 -5.88 20.41
C GLU A 658 1.49 -6.66 21.71
N GLY A 659 2.16 -7.80 21.65
CA GLY A 659 2.44 -8.63 22.80
C GLY A 659 1.45 -9.75 23.02
N LEU A 660 0.72 -10.20 22.01
CA LEU A 660 -0.21 -11.34 22.13
C LEU A 660 0.27 -12.49 21.26
N LEU A 661 0.10 -13.72 21.72
CA LEU A 661 0.47 -14.92 20.95
C LEU A 661 -0.74 -15.80 20.69
N SER A 662 -1.09 -15.92 19.41
CA SER A 662 -2.21 -16.73 18.92
C SER A 662 -1.73 -17.60 17.76
N TYR A 663 -1.98 -18.91 17.84
CA TYR A 663 -1.55 -19.87 16.83
C TYR A 663 -2.34 -21.18 16.91
N ASP A 664 -2.28 -21.91 15.81
CA ASP A 664 -2.84 -23.23 15.62
C ASP A 664 -1.71 -24.26 15.51
N LEU A 665 -1.90 -25.43 16.11
CA LEU A 665 -0.92 -26.50 16.19
C LEU A 665 -1.60 -27.84 15.94
N GLN A 666 -1.08 -28.65 15.03
CA GLN A 666 -1.57 -30.02 14.80
C GLN A 666 -0.45 -31.03 14.66
N VAL A 667 -0.77 -32.29 14.98
CA VAL A 667 0.11 -33.44 14.75
C VAL A 667 -0.72 -34.71 14.56
N LYS A 668 -0.21 -35.65 13.78
CA LYS A 668 -0.73 -37.01 13.62
C LYS A 668 0.11 -37.98 14.43
N VAL A 669 -0.54 -38.99 15.01
CA VAL A 669 0.15 -39.96 15.87
C VAL A 669 -0.23 -41.39 15.55
N LYS A 670 0.73 -42.31 15.69
CA LYS A 670 0.49 -43.76 15.59
C LYS A 670 1.23 -44.49 16.71
N ASP A 671 0.68 -45.61 17.19
CA ASP A 671 1.37 -46.57 18.04
C ASP A 671 1.66 -47.88 17.28
N ASN A 672 2.87 -48.42 17.45
CA ASN A 672 3.24 -49.74 16.94
C ASN A 672 4.29 -50.40 17.87
N PRO A 673 4.03 -51.59 18.46
CA PRO A 673 2.79 -52.37 18.35
C PRO A 673 1.61 -51.66 19.05
N LYS A 674 0.38 -52.16 18.82
CA LYS A 674 -0.84 -51.58 19.39
C LYS A 674 -0.96 -51.86 20.89
N TYR A 675 -1.24 -50.82 21.67
CA TYR A 675 -1.43 -50.94 23.13
C TYR A 675 -2.84 -50.54 23.57
N SER A 676 -3.33 -51.21 24.63
CA SER A 676 -4.64 -50.91 25.25
C SER A 676 -4.61 -49.73 26.22
N TYR A 677 -3.48 -49.06 26.35
CA TYR A 677 -3.28 -47.83 27.13
C TYR A 677 -2.19 -46.99 26.43
N PHE A 678 -2.36 -45.67 26.44
CA PHE A 678 -1.56 -44.75 25.64
C PHE A 678 -1.68 -43.33 26.19
N ALA A 679 -0.66 -42.49 25.98
CA ALA A 679 -0.69 -41.06 26.28
C ALA A 679 0.25 -40.23 25.38
N PRO A 680 0.11 -40.28 24.03
CA PRO A 680 0.77 -39.31 23.17
C PRO A 680 0.06 -37.96 23.18
N GLY A 681 0.80 -36.90 22.84
CA GLY A 681 0.22 -35.58 22.68
C GLY A 681 1.22 -34.50 22.31
N THR A 682 0.79 -33.27 22.56
CA THR A 682 1.55 -32.07 22.22
C THR A 682 1.49 -31.07 23.35
N LEU A 683 2.62 -30.46 23.64
CA LEU A 683 2.75 -29.30 24.50
C LEU A 683 2.60 -28.07 23.63
N PHE A 684 1.44 -27.42 23.71
CA PHE A 684 1.12 -26.28 22.85
C PHE A 684 1.46 -24.94 23.50
N ARG A 685 1.90 -24.91 24.76
CA ARG A 685 2.48 -23.73 25.40
C ARG A 685 3.34 -24.14 26.59
N MET A 686 4.61 -23.76 26.60
CA MET A 686 5.55 -24.06 27.68
C MET A 686 6.32 -22.82 28.05
N ILE A 687 6.35 -22.44 29.33
CA ILE A 687 7.30 -21.42 29.86
C ILE A 687 8.63 -22.08 30.21
N ASP A 688 8.53 -23.27 30.82
CA ASP A 688 9.63 -24.13 31.19
C ASP A 688 9.10 -25.58 31.34
N ASN A 689 9.94 -26.52 31.76
CA ASN A 689 9.54 -27.93 31.90
C ASN A 689 8.53 -28.18 33.06
N ASN A 690 8.33 -27.21 33.95
CA ASN A 690 7.45 -27.27 35.12
C ASN A 690 6.16 -26.45 34.96
N ASN A 691 6.10 -25.53 33.99
CA ASN A 691 5.04 -24.56 33.77
C ASN A 691 4.59 -24.59 32.30
N LEU A 692 3.54 -25.36 32.01
CA LEU A 692 3.10 -25.66 30.65
C LEU A 692 1.64 -26.10 30.53
N TYR A 693 1.12 -26.04 29.32
CA TYR A 693 -0.09 -26.73 28.89
C TYR A 693 0.25 -27.88 27.93
N GLY A 694 -0.55 -28.93 28.01
CA GLY A 694 -0.51 -30.04 27.07
C GLY A 694 -1.91 -30.54 26.73
N ILE A 695 -2.03 -31.15 25.56
CA ILE A 695 -3.17 -31.95 25.16
C ILE A 695 -2.69 -33.35 24.79
N SER A 696 -3.43 -34.37 25.19
CA SER A 696 -3.05 -35.76 24.92
C SER A 696 -4.27 -36.64 24.69
N ILE A 697 -4.15 -37.64 23.83
CA ILE A 697 -5.12 -38.75 23.78
C ILE A 697 -4.68 -39.76 24.84
N ILE A 698 -5.49 -39.99 25.86
CA ILE A 698 -5.12 -40.77 27.03
C ILE A 698 -6.05 -41.96 27.22
N ARG A 699 -5.46 -43.11 27.52
CA ARG A 699 -6.13 -44.26 28.10
C ARG A 699 -5.22 -44.86 29.16
N GLY A 700 -5.70 -44.97 30.40
CA GLY A 700 -4.93 -45.50 31.53
C GLY A 700 -5.27 -46.94 31.87
N ILE A 701 -4.39 -47.57 32.65
CA ILE A 701 -4.59 -48.91 33.20
C ILE A 701 -4.19 -48.96 34.68
N LYS A 702 -5.02 -49.64 35.47
CA LYS A 702 -4.74 -50.03 36.86
C LYS A 702 -4.73 -51.54 36.99
N GLN A 703 -3.88 -52.06 37.87
CA GLN A 703 -3.71 -53.48 38.15
C GLN A 703 -4.02 -53.77 39.62
N ARG A 704 -4.64 -54.90 39.91
CA ARG A 704 -4.79 -55.45 41.27
C ARG A 704 -4.24 -56.87 41.24
N VAL A 705 -3.41 -57.22 42.23
CA VAL A 705 -2.86 -58.57 42.43
C VAL A 705 -3.53 -59.17 43.65
N SER A 706 -4.16 -60.33 43.50
CA SER A 706 -4.76 -61.05 44.63
C SER A 706 -3.67 -61.82 45.37
N GLY A 707 -3.38 -61.45 46.61
CA GLY A 707 -2.35 -62.11 47.44
C GLY A 707 -2.89 -63.34 48.17
N THR A 708 -2.10 -64.41 48.24
CA THR A 708 -2.35 -65.54 49.15
C THR A 708 -2.04 -65.12 50.59
N GLY A 709 -3.09 -64.88 51.38
CA GLY A 709 -2.98 -64.63 52.82
C GLY A 709 -2.83 -63.15 53.18
N THR A 710 -3.67 -62.71 54.12
CA THR A 710 -3.81 -61.36 54.72
C THR A 710 -4.77 -60.41 54.00
N TRP A 711 -5.84 -60.03 54.72
CA TRP A 711 -7.05 -59.33 54.29
C TRP A 711 -6.90 -57.85 53.86
N THR A 712 -5.72 -57.40 53.40
CA THR A 712 -5.44 -55.95 53.25
C THR A 712 -4.87 -55.48 51.90
N GLN A 713 -4.80 -56.31 50.85
CA GLN A 713 -4.31 -55.88 49.51
C GLN A 713 -5.39 -55.68 48.42
N ASN A 714 -6.63 -55.33 48.80
CA ASN A 714 -7.73 -55.06 47.86
C ASN A 714 -7.69 -53.63 47.26
N LYS A 715 -6.53 -53.15 46.76
CA LYS A 715 -6.43 -51.84 46.09
C LYS A 715 -5.77 -51.95 44.72
N PHE A 716 -6.40 -51.33 43.72
CA PHE A 716 -5.82 -51.17 42.38
C PHE A 716 -4.63 -50.21 42.41
N SER A 717 -3.47 -50.65 41.92
CA SER A 717 -2.25 -49.85 41.72
C SER A 717 -2.11 -49.40 40.27
N GLU A 718 -1.34 -48.33 40.03
CA GLU A 718 -1.10 -47.78 38.69
C GLU A 718 -0.06 -48.60 37.92
N GLN A 719 -0.40 -49.05 36.71
CA GLN A 719 0.51 -49.82 35.87
C GLN A 719 1.01 -49.03 34.64
N SER A 720 0.21 -48.10 34.12
CA SER A 720 0.57 -47.35 32.91
C SER A 720 1.80 -46.45 33.07
N GLN A 721 2.12 -46.07 34.31
CA GLN A 721 3.04 -44.97 34.61
C GLN A 721 2.70 -43.65 33.89
N ILE A 722 1.46 -43.47 33.40
CA ILE A 722 0.90 -42.16 32.99
C ILE A 722 0.46 -41.43 34.26
N PRO A 723 0.89 -40.18 34.52
CA PRO A 723 0.59 -39.46 35.75
C PRO A 723 -0.90 -39.52 36.11
N THR A 724 -1.26 -40.01 37.30
CA THR A 724 -2.68 -40.19 37.65
C THR A 724 -3.45 -38.90 37.77
N THR A 725 -2.78 -37.81 38.12
CA THR A 725 -3.38 -36.47 38.14
C THR A 725 -3.62 -35.92 36.73
N MET A 726 -3.15 -36.61 35.69
CA MET A 726 -3.47 -36.34 34.27
C MET A 726 -4.66 -37.16 33.78
N ILE A 727 -5.06 -38.23 34.47
CA ILE A 727 -6.20 -39.07 34.09
C ILE A 727 -7.40 -38.70 34.97
N PRO A 728 -8.46 -38.07 34.42
CA PRO A 728 -9.67 -37.76 35.18
C PRO A 728 -10.23 -39.01 35.88
N PRO A 729 -10.51 -38.96 37.20
CA PRO A 729 -11.03 -40.11 37.94
C PRO A 729 -12.33 -40.67 37.35
N ALA A 730 -13.19 -39.80 36.80
CA ALA A 730 -14.46 -40.16 36.17
C ALA A 730 -14.32 -41.09 34.95
N LEU A 731 -13.14 -41.16 34.32
CA LEU A 731 -12.86 -42.11 33.23
C LEU A 731 -12.70 -43.55 33.74
N TYR A 732 -12.52 -43.74 35.05
CA TYR A 732 -12.57 -45.04 35.72
C TYR A 732 -13.90 -45.14 36.47
N SER A 733 -14.98 -45.58 35.83
CA SER A 733 -16.26 -45.72 36.54
C SER A 733 -16.31 -46.98 37.41
N ASP A 734 -17.20 -47.00 38.42
CA ASP A 734 -17.36 -48.11 39.36
C ASP A 734 -18.07 -49.34 38.76
N ASN A 735 -18.75 -49.18 37.62
CA ASN A 735 -19.55 -50.24 36.97
C ASN A 735 -18.76 -51.09 35.96
N TRP A 736 -17.42 -51.09 36.00
CA TRP A 736 -16.60 -51.74 34.98
C TRP A 736 -16.16 -53.14 35.36
N LYS A 737 -16.16 -53.97 34.32
CA LYS A 737 -15.71 -55.35 34.23
C LYS A 737 -14.20 -55.46 34.55
N ASP A 738 -13.81 -56.27 35.52
CA ASP A 738 -12.40 -56.61 35.80
C ASP A 738 -11.92 -57.66 34.77
N TYR A 739 -10.68 -57.55 34.28
CA TYR A 739 -10.12 -58.47 33.26
C TYR A 739 -8.90 -59.22 33.79
N ASN A 740 -8.70 -60.48 33.42
CA ASN A 740 -7.49 -61.23 33.75
C ASN A 740 -6.29 -60.89 32.85
N ASP A 741 -5.11 -61.49 33.10
CA ASP A 741 -3.89 -61.35 32.27
C ASP A 741 -4.06 -61.71 30.80
N SER A 742 -5.02 -62.59 30.48
CA SER A 742 -5.39 -62.94 29.09
C SER A 742 -6.39 -61.94 28.47
N GLY A 743 -6.76 -60.90 29.22
CA GLY A 743 -7.74 -59.91 28.82
C GLY A 743 -9.18 -60.40 28.86
N GLN A 744 -9.46 -61.58 29.43
CA GLN A 744 -10.82 -62.11 29.54
C GLN A 744 -11.57 -61.46 30.71
N TYR A 745 -12.84 -61.15 30.49
CA TYR A 745 -13.75 -60.66 31.53
C TYR A 745 -13.87 -61.67 32.68
N LEU A 746 -13.73 -61.17 33.89
CA LEU A 746 -14.02 -61.89 35.12
C LEU A 746 -15.39 -61.44 35.62
N GLU A 747 -16.40 -62.31 35.51
CA GLU A 747 -17.76 -62.10 36.06
C GLU A 747 -17.81 -62.25 37.60
N LEU A 748 -16.67 -62.48 38.25
CA LEU A 748 -16.59 -62.88 39.64
C LEU A 748 -17.11 -61.78 40.59
N GLN A 749 -18.36 -61.95 41.04
CA GLN A 749 -18.74 -61.64 42.41
C GLN A 749 -17.84 -62.49 43.32
N CYS A 750 -16.75 -61.92 43.82
CA CYS A 750 -16.05 -62.46 44.98
C CYS A 750 -16.92 -62.21 46.23
N GLY A 751 -18.09 -62.86 46.27
CA GLY A 751 -18.86 -63.12 47.48
C GLY A 751 -18.31 -64.38 48.12
N ASP A 752 -17.67 -64.21 49.27
CA ASP A 752 -17.50 -65.19 50.35
C ASP A 752 -16.72 -66.50 50.14
N TRP A 753 -16.03 -66.75 49.01
CA TRP A 753 -15.19 -67.96 48.85
C TRP A 753 -13.67 -67.69 48.77
N PRO A 754 -12.81 -68.30 49.63
CA PRO A 754 -11.39 -67.93 49.75
C PRO A 754 -10.42 -68.57 48.74
N THR A 755 -10.87 -69.42 47.80
CA THR A 755 -9.97 -70.38 47.12
C THR A 755 -9.73 -70.19 45.62
N CYS A 756 -10.17 -69.08 45.00
CA CYS A 756 -9.93 -68.82 43.56
C CYS A 756 -8.97 -67.64 43.29
N CYS A 757 -8.16 -67.24 44.28
CA CYS A 757 -7.59 -65.88 44.36
C CYS A 757 -6.13 -65.74 43.90
N CYS A 758 -5.76 -66.22 42.70
CA CYS A 758 -4.42 -65.99 42.13
C CYS A 758 -4.42 -65.21 40.80
N ALA A 759 -5.55 -64.63 40.40
CA ALA A 759 -5.63 -63.85 39.16
C ALA A 759 -5.21 -62.38 39.37
N THR A 760 -4.31 -61.89 38.52
CA THR A 760 -4.10 -60.46 38.30
C THR A 760 -5.31 -59.89 37.59
N THR A 761 -5.85 -58.77 38.07
CA THR A 761 -7.00 -58.11 37.46
C THR A 761 -6.66 -56.70 36.99
N PHE A 762 -7.10 -56.34 35.77
CA PHE A 762 -6.86 -55.03 35.17
C PHE A 762 -8.15 -54.23 35.02
N ARG A 763 -7.99 -52.91 35.16
CA ARG A 763 -9.04 -51.92 34.89
C ARG A 763 -8.51 -50.84 33.98
N TYR A 764 -9.18 -50.64 32.85
CA TYR A 764 -8.84 -49.59 31.89
C TYR A 764 -9.74 -48.38 32.07
N SER A 765 -9.21 -47.19 31.85
CA SER A 765 -10.05 -46.01 31.70
C SER A 765 -10.74 -46.02 30.34
N ASP A 766 -11.82 -45.27 30.20
CA ASP A 766 -12.28 -44.83 28.89
C ASP A 766 -11.16 -44.05 28.17
N PRO A 767 -11.00 -44.20 26.84
CA PRO A 767 -10.07 -43.35 26.10
C PRO A 767 -10.65 -41.93 26.05
N ALA A 768 -9.79 -40.92 26.15
CA ALA A 768 -10.23 -39.53 26.14
C ALA A 768 -9.18 -38.59 25.55
N ILE A 769 -9.62 -37.50 24.93
CA ILE A 769 -8.76 -36.34 24.72
C ILE A 769 -8.76 -35.56 26.02
N VAL A 770 -7.59 -35.31 26.60
CA VAL A 770 -7.45 -34.62 27.88
C VAL A 770 -6.61 -33.37 27.69
N LEU A 771 -7.18 -32.22 28.06
CA LEU A 771 -6.45 -30.98 28.26
C LEU A 771 -5.89 -30.97 29.68
N TRP A 772 -4.60 -30.72 29.83
CA TRP A 772 -3.93 -30.73 31.12
C TRP A 772 -2.89 -29.61 31.21
N ARG A 773 -2.50 -29.29 32.44
CA ARG A 773 -1.44 -28.33 32.72
C ARG A 773 -0.45 -28.87 33.72
N ARG A 774 0.71 -28.25 33.76
CA ARG A 774 1.70 -28.45 34.81
C ARG A 774 2.05 -27.10 35.43
N ILE A 775 2.02 -26.99 36.76
CA ILE A 775 2.43 -25.79 37.51
C ILE A 775 3.41 -26.24 38.59
N GLY A 776 4.60 -25.64 38.64
CA GLY A 776 5.60 -25.94 39.66
C GLY A 776 5.96 -27.43 39.75
N GLY A 777 5.89 -28.15 38.63
CA GLY A 777 6.17 -29.58 38.57
C GLY A 777 4.95 -30.49 38.76
N SER A 778 3.82 -29.99 39.26
CA SER A 778 2.60 -30.78 39.49
C SER A 778 1.70 -30.79 38.26
N ILE A 779 1.34 -31.97 37.77
CA ILE A 779 0.43 -32.15 36.62
C ILE A 779 -1.02 -32.18 37.10
N THR A 780 -1.93 -31.56 36.36
CA THR A 780 -3.37 -31.55 36.67
C THR A 780 -4.18 -31.51 35.37
N TRP A 781 -5.11 -32.44 35.20
CA TRP A 781 -6.10 -32.39 34.12
C TRP A 781 -7.05 -31.19 34.29
N LEU A 782 -7.53 -30.62 33.20
CA LEU A 782 -8.41 -29.44 33.19
C LEU A 782 -9.80 -29.78 32.65
N ALA A 783 -9.84 -30.44 31.49
CA ALA A 783 -11.06 -30.88 30.83
C ALA A 783 -10.78 -32.15 30.02
N TYR A 784 -11.79 -32.97 29.81
CA TYR A 784 -11.67 -34.18 28.99
C TYR A 784 -12.88 -34.38 28.08
N LYS A 785 -12.65 -34.96 26.90
CA LYS A 785 -13.66 -35.48 25.99
C LYS A 785 -13.52 -37.00 25.97
N LYS A 786 -14.55 -37.70 26.43
CA LYS A 786 -14.60 -39.17 26.30
C LYS A 786 -14.68 -39.54 24.82
N LEU A 787 -13.89 -40.54 24.43
CA LEU A 787 -13.86 -41.10 23.09
C LEU A 787 -14.50 -42.48 23.08
N ASP A 788 -15.12 -42.82 21.95
CA ASP A 788 -15.71 -44.12 21.66
C ASP A 788 -15.55 -44.45 20.17
N ALA A 789 -16.11 -45.56 19.72
CA ALA A 789 -16.02 -45.99 18.33
C ALA A 789 -16.63 -44.97 17.33
N SER A 790 -17.61 -44.16 17.76
CA SER A 790 -18.22 -43.12 16.91
C SER A 790 -17.33 -41.89 16.75
N SER A 791 -16.28 -41.76 17.57
CA SER A 791 -15.28 -40.69 17.48
C SER A 791 -14.24 -40.94 16.38
N TYR A 792 -14.19 -42.15 15.82
CA TYR A 792 -13.33 -42.58 14.71
C TYR A 792 -11.81 -42.44 14.92
N VAL A 793 -11.33 -41.95 16.04
CA VAL A 793 -9.89 -41.89 16.40
C VAL A 793 -9.45 -43.06 17.30
N VAL A 794 -10.43 -43.83 17.80
CA VAL A 794 -10.24 -45.09 18.52
C VAL A 794 -11.20 -46.13 17.95
N TYR A 795 -10.89 -47.41 18.13
CA TYR A 795 -11.77 -48.50 17.74
C TYR A 795 -11.74 -49.63 18.78
N ASN A 796 -12.80 -50.43 18.78
CA ASN A 796 -12.89 -51.65 19.58
C ASN A 796 -12.94 -52.84 18.60
N PRO A 797 -12.02 -53.82 18.68
CA PRO A 797 -11.89 -54.85 17.66
C PRO A 797 -13.07 -55.85 17.53
N GLY A 798 -13.93 -56.10 18.55
CA GLY A 798 -15.08 -57.06 18.52
C GLY A 798 -14.72 -58.54 18.19
N ASP A 799 -15.42 -59.64 18.52
CA ASP A 799 -16.58 -59.99 19.36
C ASP A 799 -16.21 -61.19 20.26
N GLY A 800 -16.45 -61.04 21.55
CA GLY A 800 -16.41 -62.11 22.55
C GLY A 800 -16.91 -61.54 23.88
N PRO A 801 -17.47 -62.34 24.79
CA PRO A 801 -18.06 -61.85 26.06
C PRO A 801 -17.03 -61.19 27.01
N SER A 802 -15.80 -60.97 26.54
CA SER A 802 -14.62 -60.87 27.39
C SER A 802 -13.75 -59.63 27.20
N ILE A 803 -13.91 -58.71 26.22
CA ILE A 803 -12.88 -57.66 26.03
C ILE A 803 -13.40 -56.30 25.48
N LEU A 804 -13.58 -55.27 26.32
CA LEU A 804 -13.74 -53.85 25.90
C LEU A 804 -12.35 -53.16 25.77
N LYS A 805 -11.49 -53.62 24.85
CA LYS A 805 -10.17 -53.04 24.57
C LYS A 805 -10.29 -51.98 23.46
N TYR A 806 -10.41 -50.70 23.82
CA TYR A 806 -10.20 -49.64 22.83
C TYR A 806 -8.72 -49.52 22.50
N LEU A 807 -8.43 -49.42 21.20
CA LEU A 807 -7.10 -49.20 20.63
C LEU A 807 -7.11 -47.86 19.88
N LEU A 808 -5.94 -47.22 19.82
CA LEU A 808 -5.73 -46.01 19.02
C LEU A 808 -5.76 -46.37 17.53
N LYS A 809 -6.50 -45.62 16.71
CA LYS A 809 -6.40 -45.76 15.25
C LYS A 809 -5.02 -45.31 14.75
N ASP A 810 -4.68 -45.66 13.52
CA ASP A 810 -3.47 -45.14 12.88
C ASP A 810 -3.68 -43.69 12.44
N TRP A 811 -2.72 -42.84 12.81
CA TRP A 811 -2.65 -41.43 12.40
C TRP A 811 -3.85 -40.52 12.75
N PRO A 812 -4.57 -40.68 13.89
CA PRO A 812 -5.49 -39.63 14.33
C PRO A 812 -4.74 -38.30 14.47
N THR A 813 -5.40 -37.22 14.05
CA THR A 813 -4.88 -35.86 14.21
C THR A 813 -5.44 -35.25 15.48
N THR A 814 -4.58 -34.64 16.30
CA THR A 814 -5.00 -33.71 17.35
C THR A 814 -4.56 -32.31 17.01
N MET A 815 -5.47 -31.34 17.10
CA MET A 815 -5.16 -29.93 16.86
C MET A 815 -5.60 -29.07 18.06
N VAL A 816 -4.80 -28.05 18.38
CA VAL A 816 -5.14 -27.01 19.35
C VAL A 816 -5.08 -25.65 18.67
N ARG A 817 -6.09 -24.83 18.93
CA ARG A 817 -6.13 -23.40 18.62
C ARG A 817 -6.06 -22.64 19.93
N ILE A 818 -4.99 -21.88 20.13
CA ILE A 818 -4.85 -20.97 21.27
C ILE A 818 -4.94 -19.53 20.76
N ILE A 819 -5.93 -18.79 21.26
CA ILE A 819 -6.08 -17.36 21.00
C ILE A 819 -5.81 -16.61 22.30
N GLU A 820 -4.76 -15.81 22.33
CA GLU A 820 -4.50 -14.88 23.43
C GLU A 820 -4.99 -13.48 23.04
N GLY A 821 -5.82 -12.86 23.88
CA GLY A 821 -6.37 -11.54 23.58
C GLY A 821 -7.03 -10.88 24.77
N TYR A 822 -7.49 -9.64 24.55
CA TYR A 822 -8.34 -8.92 25.48
C TYR A 822 -9.80 -9.23 25.16
N SER A 823 -10.59 -9.61 26.17
CA SER A 823 -12.01 -9.88 25.97
C SER A 823 -12.82 -8.58 25.85
N LEU A 824 -13.74 -8.52 24.90
CA LEU A 824 -14.75 -7.46 24.80
C LEU A 824 -16.12 -8.11 24.69
N THR A 825 -16.97 -7.89 25.69
CA THR A 825 -18.37 -8.28 25.59
C THR A 825 -19.11 -7.35 24.62
N PHE A 826 -20.12 -7.87 23.93
CA PHE A 826 -21.00 -7.06 23.09
C PHE A 826 -22.46 -7.51 23.21
N THR A 827 -23.37 -6.59 22.87
CA THR A 827 -24.81 -6.82 22.79
C THR A 827 -25.35 -6.22 21.50
N ASN A 828 -26.57 -6.63 21.11
CA ASN A 828 -27.28 -6.11 19.94
C ASN A 828 -26.47 -6.21 18.65
N GLY A 829 -26.11 -7.43 18.23
CA GLY A 829 -25.59 -7.65 16.88
C GLY A 829 -26.54 -7.07 15.82
N LEU A 830 -25.98 -6.36 14.84
CA LEU A 830 -26.71 -5.71 13.74
C LEU A 830 -26.26 -6.29 12.40
N GLY A 831 -27.15 -6.25 11.41
CA GLY A 831 -26.92 -6.81 10.08
C GLY A 831 -26.97 -8.34 10.04
N THR A 832 -26.64 -8.90 8.87
CA THR A 832 -26.67 -10.35 8.61
C THR A 832 -25.28 -11.00 8.63
N THR A 833 -24.22 -10.19 8.52
CA THR A 833 -22.84 -10.68 8.50
C THR A 833 -22.20 -10.41 9.85
N PRO A 834 -21.64 -11.42 10.52
CA PRO A 834 -20.95 -11.22 11.80
C PRO A 834 -19.68 -10.40 11.62
N ILE A 835 -19.23 -9.78 12.71
CA ILE A 835 -17.83 -9.36 12.85
C ILE A 835 -16.96 -10.62 12.65
N ARG A 836 -15.91 -10.51 11.85
CA ARG A 836 -15.05 -11.64 11.48
C ARG A 836 -13.67 -11.53 12.11
N TYR A 837 -13.00 -12.68 12.17
CA TYR A 837 -11.56 -12.75 12.37
C TYR A 837 -10.85 -11.77 11.44
N ASN A 838 -9.89 -11.03 11.99
CA ASN A 838 -9.09 -9.99 11.34
C ASN A 838 -9.82 -8.68 11.03
N ASP A 839 -11.12 -8.53 11.37
CA ASP A 839 -11.78 -7.23 11.28
C ASP A 839 -11.15 -6.22 12.26
N VAL A 840 -11.10 -4.95 11.83
CA VAL A 840 -10.73 -3.84 12.70
C VAL A 840 -12.01 -3.16 13.18
N ILE A 841 -12.25 -3.25 14.48
CA ILE A 841 -13.36 -2.56 15.14
C ILE A 841 -12.92 -1.16 15.57
N LYS A 842 -13.84 -0.20 15.47
CA LYS A 842 -13.66 1.19 15.90
C LYS A 842 -14.87 1.71 16.65
N ASN A 843 -14.70 2.76 17.44
CA ASN A 843 -15.82 3.54 17.95
C ASN A 843 -16.27 4.59 16.90
N SER A 844 -17.35 5.32 17.19
CA SER A 844 -17.99 6.23 16.22
C SER A 844 -17.10 7.35 15.68
N ASP A 845 -16.14 7.84 16.48
CA ASP A 845 -15.21 8.90 16.09
C ASP A 845 -13.85 8.37 15.59
N GLY A 846 -13.64 7.04 15.63
CA GLY A 846 -12.40 6.39 15.22
C GLY A 846 -11.21 6.61 16.15
N THR A 847 -11.40 7.19 17.34
CA THR A 847 -10.32 7.40 18.33
C THR A 847 -9.88 6.12 19.01
N LYS A 848 -10.78 5.13 19.10
CA LYS A 848 -10.50 3.78 19.61
C LYS A 848 -10.51 2.78 18.47
N SER A 849 -9.60 1.82 18.51
CA SER A 849 -9.55 0.74 17.54
C SER A 849 -8.98 -0.54 18.13
N ALA A 850 -9.46 -1.68 17.67
CA ALA A 850 -8.84 -2.96 17.96
C ALA A 850 -9.00 -3.93 16.79
N ARG A 851 -8.08 -4.88 16.66
CA ARG A 851 -8.22 -6.02 15.74
C ARG A 851 -8.94 -7.15 16.45
N VAL A 852 -9.87 -7.80 15.76
CA VAL A 852 -10.47 -9.06 16.24
C VAL A 852 -9.57 -10.22 15.84
N ASN A 853 -9.05 -10.97 16.81
CA ASN A 853 -8.06 -12.03 16.59
C ASN A 853 -8.57 -13.45 16.88
N GLY A 854 -9.89 -13.62 16.95
CA GLY A 854 -10.55 -14.91 17.15
C GLY A 854 -11.97 -14.90 16.60
N SER A 855 -12.59 -16.07 16.46
CA SER A 855 -14.00 -16.17 16.08
C SER A 855 -14.90 -15.58 17.16
N VAL A 856 -16.02 -14.99 16.72
CA VAL A 856 -17.04 -14.47 17.63
C VAL A 856 -17.62 -15.60 18.48
N ILE A 857 -17.60 -15.42 19.79
CA ILE A 857 -18.19 -16.35 20.75
C ILE A 857 -19.59 -15.86 21.11
N LEU A 858 -20.63 -16.48 20.56
CA LEU A 858 -22.03 -16.09 20.83
C LEU A 858 -22.49 -16.68 22.16
N THR A 859 -22.86 -15.82 23.12
CA THR A 859 -23.45 -16.24 24.41
C THR A 859 -24.98 -16.23 24.36
N SER A 860 -25.58 -15.51 23.41
CA SER A 860 -27.01 -15.44 23.14
C SER A 860 -27.27 -15.34 21.64
N GLY A 861 -28.36 -15.96 21.18
CA GLY A 861 -28.69 -16.12 19.76
C GLY A 861 -27.93 -17.28 19.12
N SER A 862 -28.59 -18.03 18.22
CA SER A 862 -27.96 -19.15 17.50
C SER A 862 -27.16 -18.69 16.27
N THR A 863 -27.39 -17.47 15.80
CA THR A 863 -26.71 -16.83 14.68
C THR A 863 -26.53 -15.34 14.96
N TRP A 864 -25.63 -14.70 14.22
CA TRP A 864 -25.49 -13.24 14.29
C TRP A 864 -26.76 -12.53 13.83
N GLY A 865 -27.13 -11.45 14.52
CA GLY A 865 -28.30 -10.63 14.20
C GLY A 865 -28.86 -9.93 15.44
N PRO A 866 -30.03 -9.28 15.32
CA PRO A 866 -30.69 -8.59 16.43
C PRO A 866 -30.88 -9.53 17.62
N GLY A 867 -30.40 -9.13 18.81
CA GLY A 867 -30.43 -9.94 20.02
C GLY A 867 -29.23 -10.89 20.20
N ALA A 868 -28.31 -10.96 19.23
CA ALA A 868 -27.02 -11.62 19.42
C ALA A 868 -26.18 -10.85 20.44
N ALA A 869 -25.60 -11.58 21.38
CA ALA A 869 -24.65 -11.08 22.37
C ALA A 869 -23.52 -12.09 22.52
N GLY A 870 -22.34 -11.62 22.94
CA GLY A 870 -21.18 -12.49 22.96
C GLY A 870 -19.90 -11.83 23.40
N ILE A 871 -18.78 -12.49 23.09
CA ILE A 871 -17.42 -12.07 23.39
C ILE A 871 -16.62 -11.99 22.09
N LEU A 872 -15.92 -10.88 21.91
CA LEU A 872 -14.85 -10.68 20.93
C LEU A 872 -13.51 -10.84 21.64
N THR A 873 -12.53 -11.46 20.98
CA THR A 873 -11.13 -11.46 21.42
C THR A 873 -10.37 -10.43 20.61
N LEU A 874 -9.63 -9.56 21.29
CA LEU A 874 -8.99 -8.39 20.69
C LEU A 874 -7.47 -8.42 20.78
N SER A 875 -6.81 -7.95 19.71
CA SER A 875 -5.38 -7.60 19.65
C SER A 875 -5.19 -6.17 19.13
N ASN A 876 -3.96 -5.64 19.23
CA ASN A 876 -3.61 -4.29 18.74
C ASN A 876 -4.59 -3.22 19.22
N VAL A 877 -4.81 -3.17 20.53
CA VAL A 877 -5.89 -2.41 21.14
C VAL A 877 -5.41 -0.99 21.41
N ASN A 878 -6.06 -0.03 20.77
CA ASN A 878 -5.90 1.40 21.00
C ASN A 878 -7.16 1.94 21.71
N GLY A 879 -7.00 2.33 22.98
CA GLY A 879 -8.09 2.79 23.84
C GLY A 879 -8.92 1.65 24.46
N THR A 880 -9.89 2.02 25.29
CA THR A 880 -10.75 1.06 26.00
C THR A 880 -12.21 1.26 25.58
N PHE A 881 -12.80 0.21 25.03
CA PHE A 881 -14.22 0.17 24.68
C PHE A 881 -15.10 0.05 25.93
N SER A 882 -16.13 0.89 26.03
CA SER A 882 -17.07 0.85 27.16
C SER A 882 -18.44 1.41 26.77
N ASN A 883 -19.47 0.55 26.77
CA ASN A 883 -20.87 0.93 26.56
C ASN A 883 -21.12 1.83 25.31
N GLU A 884 -20.39 1.60 24.23
CA GLU A 884 -20.41 2.41 23.01
C GLU A 884 -20.63 1.57 21.75
N ASP A 885 -20.95 2.21 20.63
CA ASP A 885 -21.23 1.50 19.39
C ASP A 885 -19.94 1.10 18.66
N ILE A 886 -19.91 -0.15 18.18
CA ILE A 886 -18.78 -0.74 17.48
C ILE A 886 -19.04 -0.67 15.97
N TYR A 887 -18.07 -0.14 15.25
CA TYR A 887 -18.09 0.00 13.79
C TYR A 887 -17.02 -0.87 13.14
N VAL A 888 -17.37 -1.51 12.03
CA VAL A 888 -16.44 -2.16 11.10
C VAL A 888 -16.66 -1.53 9.73
N ASN A 889 -15.60 -1.03 9.10
CA ASN A 889 -15.67 -0.34 7.80
C ASN A 889 -16.74 0.78 7.74
N GLY A 890 -16.94 1.50 8.85
CA GLY A 890 -17.91 2.59 8.96
C GLY A 890 -19.37 2.14 9.17
N ILE A 891 -19.63 0.85 9.27
CA ILE A 891 -20.96 0.27 9.53
C ILE A 891 -21.03 -0.15 10.99
N GLN A 892 -22.09 0.27 11.70
CA GLN A 892 -22.33 -0.18 13.07
C GLN A 892 -22.69 -1.67 13.09
N MET A 893 -21.94 -2.45 13.85
CA MET A 893 -22.10 -3.91 13.91
C MET A 893 -22.70 -4.39 15.24
N ALA A 894 -22.38 -3.73 16.35
CA ALA A 894 -22.85 -4.13 17.67
C ALA A 894 -22.67 -2.97 18.67
N ARG A 895 -23.12 -3.17 19.90
CA ARG A 895 -22.79 -2.29 21.04
C ARG A 895 -21.82 -2.99 21.98
N ALA A 896 -20.67 -2.35 22.23
CA ALA A 896 -19.68 -2.79 23.21
C ALA A 896 -20.27 -2.78 24.62
N GLY A 897 -19.99 -3.84 25.37
CA GLY A 897 -20.18 -3.91 26.82
C GLY A 897 -18.88 -3.52 27.53
N THR A 898 -18.38 -4.41 28.38
CA THR A 898 -17.14 -4.25 29.12
C THR A 898 -15.96 -4.92 28.41
N GLN A 899 -14.87 -4.16 28.24
CA GLN A 899 -13.57 -4.66 27.82
C GLN A 899 -12.74 -5.11 29.03
N GLY A 900 -12.20 -6.32 29.00
CA GLY A 900 -11.20 -6.82 29.93
C GLY A 900 -9.85 -6.12 29.74
N LEU A 901 -9.19 -5.79 30.85
CA LEU A 901 -7.90 -5.08 30.85
C LEU A 901 -6.68 -6.01 30.96
N THR A 902 -6.93 -7.31 31.13
CA THR A 902 -5.89 -8.35 31.23
C THR A 902 -5.97 -9.30 30.06
N LYS A 903 -4.83 -9.80 29.61
CA LYS A 903 -4.75 -10.84 28.56
C LYS A 903 -5.33 -12.14 29.08
N GLU A 904 -5.96 -12.89 28.19
CA GLU A 904 -6.53 -14.20 28.49
C GLU A 904 -6.34 -15.15 27.30
N ASN A 905 -6.21 -16.44 27.58
CA ASN A 905 -6.16 -17.50 26.60
C ASN A 905 -7.55 -18.10 26.40
N PHE A 906 -7.94 -18.27 25.15
CA PHE A 906 -9.12 -18.99 24.69
C PHE A 906 -8.65 -20.22 23.90
N ILE A 907 -8.83 -21.39 24.49
CA ILE A 907 -8.29 -22.65 23.98
C ILE A 907 -9.42 -23.48 23.39
N ARG A 908 -9.27 -23.89 22.13
CA ARG A 908 -10.10 -24.88 21.44
C ARG A 908 -9.25 -26.08 21.06
N ALA A 909 -9.85 -27.25 21.05
CA ALA A 909 -9.22 -28.48 20.58
C ALA A 909 -10.06 -29.11 19.47
N TYR A 910 -9.41 -29.80 18.55
CA TYR A 910 -10.03 -30.50 17.45
C TYR A 910 -9.39 -31.87 17.26
N TYR A 911 -10.13 -32.79 16.64
CA TYR A 911 -9.60 -34.07 16.20
C TYR A 911 -10.08 -34.43 14.80
N ALA A 912 -9.28 -35.24 14.10
CA ALA A 912 -9.61 -35.75 12.77
C ALA A 912 -9.06 -37.18 12.57
N ASP A 913 -9.55 -37.85 11.54
CA ASP A 913 -9.13 -39.19 11.11
C ASP A 913 -8.62 -39.14 9.66
N THR A 914 -7.82 -40.12 9.27
CA THR A 914 -7.27 -40.24 7.91
C THR A 914 -8.30 -40.72 6.89
N THR A 915 -9.51 -41.08 7.35
CA THR A 915 -10.60 -41.57 6.51
C THR A 915 -11.83 -40.67 6.64
N SER A 916 -12.64 -40.61 5.59
CA SER A 916 -13.88 -39.82 5.59
C SER A 916 -15.00 -40.59 6.27
N HIS A 917 -15.85 -39.90 7.04
CA HIS A 917 -16.96 -40.49 7.77
C HIS A 917 -18.23 -39.68 7.56
N GLY A 918 -19.36 -40.34 7.32
CA GLY A 918 -20.66 -39.67 7.13
C GLY A 918 -20.69 -38.72 5.91
N THR A 919 -21.60 -37.74 5.96
CA THR A 919 -21.72 -36.68 4.93
C THR A 919 -21.26 -35.35 5.53
N ALA A 920 -20.15 -34.84 5.01
CA ALA A 920 -19.57 -33.56 5.44
C ALA A 920 -20.58 -32.42 5.41
N SER A 921 -20.52 -31.52 6.38
CA SER A 921 -21.56 -30.49 6.58
C SER A 921 -20.98 -29.16 7.05
N SER A 922 -21.85 -28.18 7.35
CA SER A 922 -21.46 -26.89 7.93
C SER A 922 -21.44 -26.90 9.47
N SER A 923 -21.31 -28.07 10.10
CA SER A 923 -21.39 -28.25 11.55
C SER A 923 -20.05 -28.77 12.09
N GLN A 924 -19.37 -27.98 12.93
CA GLN A 924 -18.08 -28.39 13.52
C GLN A 924 -18.21 -29.39 14.67
N THR A 925 -19.40 -29.65 15.19
CA THR A 925 -19.58 -30.42 16.44
C THR A 925 -19.96 -31.89 16.25
N ASP A 926 -20.30 -32.31 15.03
CA ASP A 926 -20.55 -33.72 14.72
C ASP A 926 -19.27 -34.46 14.24
N ASN A 927 -19.40 -35.74 13.90
CA ASN A 927 -18.29 -36.57 13.41
C ASN A 927 -18.40 -36.87 11.90
N ASN A 928 -19.24 -36.15 11.16
CA ASN A 928 -19.36 -36.35 9.71
C ASN A 928 -18.31 -35.50 8.98
N ARG A 929 -17.13 -36.07 8.69
CA ARG A 929 -15.95 -35.33 8.24
C ARG A 929 -15.36 -35.89 6.94
N ILE A 930 -14.72 -35.01 6.18
CA ILE A 930 -13.79 -35.44 5.12
C ILE A 930 -12.45 -35.87 5.73
N ALA A 931 -11.74 -36.75 5.03
CA ALA A 931 -10.45 -37.29 5.48
C ALA A 931 -9.40 -36.19 5.68
N ASN A 932 -8.57 -36.34 6.73
CA ASN A 932 -7.33 -35.61 6.91
C ASN A 932 -6.13 -36.57 6.72
N PRO A 933 -5.81 -36.96 5.47
CA PRO A 933 -4.83 -38.02 5.19
C PRO A 933 -3.41 -37.58 5.54
N ARG A 934 -2.51 -38.55 5.72
CA ARG A 934 -1.07 -38.33 5.90
C ARG A 934 -0.45 -37.53 4.74
N ASP A 935 0.69 -36.89 4.98
CA ASP A 935 1.42 -36.02 4.04
C ASP A 935 0.63 -34.77 3.60
N THR A 936 -0.45 -34.43 4.32
CA THR A 936 -1.27 -33.25 4.07
C THR A 936 -1.56 -32.48 5.36
N VAL A 937 -1.76 -31.17 5.22
CA VAL A 937 -2.14 -30.28 6.32
C VAL A 937 -3.41 -29.53 5.92
N ASN A 938 -4.47 -29.72 6.70
CA ASN A 938 -5.72 -29.01 6.56
C ASN A 938 -6.01 -28.25 7.86
N TRP A 939 -6.85 -27.21 7.80
CA TRP A 939 -7.19 -26.40 8.97
C TRP A 939 -8.70 -26.16 9.05
N PRO A 940 -9.31 -26.18 10.25
CA PRO A 940 -10.67 -25.73 10.42
C PRO A 940 -10.76 -24.22 10.12
N PRO A 941 -11.88 -23.75 9.51
CA PRO A 941 -12.07 -22.33 9.24
C PRO A 941 -11.86 -21.44 10.47
N ASP A 942 -11.34 -20.23 10.27
CA ASP A 942 -11.15 -19.25 11.35
C ASP A 942 -12.51 -18.75 11.89
N ASN A 943 -13.46 -18.46 10.99
CA ASN A 943 -14.84 -18.15 11.36
C ASN A 943 -15.76 -19.33 11.09
N LEU A 944 -16.70 -19.58 12.01
CA LEU A 944 -17.77 -20.56 11.81
C LEU A 944 -18.58 -20.29 10.54
N SER A 945 -18.79 -19.02 10.18
CA SER A 945 -19.51 -18.64 8.96
C SER A 945 -18.81 -19.01 7.65
N ASP A 946 -17.52 -19.35 7.72
CA ASP A 946 -16.71 -19.70 6.55
C ASP A 946 -16.75 -21.21 6.26
N MET A 947 -17.44 -21.99 7.11
CA MET A 947 -17.79 -23.37 6.76
C MET A 947 -18.71 -23.38 5.54
N LYS A 948 -18.33 -24.15 4.53
CA LYS A 948 -19.12 -24.26 3.32
C LYS A 948 -20.31 -25.19 3.54
N SER A 949 -21.44 -24.84 2.96
CA SER A 949 -22.66 -25.67 3.02
C SER A 949 -22.51 -27.03 2.33
N ASP A 950 -21.52 -27.17 1.44
CA ASP A 950 -21.18 -28.43 0.76
C ASP A 950 -20.17 -29.31 1.52
N GLY A 951 -19.69 -28.87 2.69
CA GLY A 951 -18.77 -29.63 3.53
C GLY A 951 -17.34 -29.78 2.97
N THR A 952 -16.98 -29.07 1.89
CA THR A 952 -15.66 -29.24 1.24
C THR A 952 -14.47 -28.73 2.09
N ASN A 953 -14.73 -28.10 3.24
CA ASN A 953 -13.73 -27.66 4.20
C ASN A 953 -13.98 -28.17 5.64
N ASP A 954 -14.64 -29.33 5.77
CA ASP A 954 -15.05 -29.93 7.05
C ASP A 954 -14.13 -31.11 7.47
N TRP A 955 -12.85 -30.81 7.72
CA TRP A 955 -11.83 -31.82 8.03
C TRP A 955 -11.75 -32.22 9.51
N PHE A 956 -12.25 -31.38 10.42
CA PHE A 956 -12.02 -31.50 11.87
C PHE A 956 -13.30 -31.47 12.68
N THR A 957 -13.40 -32.32 13.70
CA THR A 957 -14.43 -32.20 14.73
C THR A 957 -13.92 -31.33 15.88
N LEU A 958 -14.68 -30.31 16.26
CA LEU A 958 -14.47 -29.49 17.44
C LEU A 958 -14.75 -30.31 18.71
N VAL A 959 -13.79 -30.32 19.62
CA VAL A 959 -13.92 -31.01 20.91
C VAL A 959 -14.96 -30.30 21.78
N GLN A 960 -16.03 -31.01 22.09
CA GLN A 960 -17.00 -30.64 23.13
C GLN A 960 -16.66 -31.37 24.43
N TRP A 961 -16.14 -30.66 25.44
CA TRP A 961 -15.68 -31.26 26.69
C TRP A 961 -16.81 -31.98 27.43
N THR A 962 -16.56 -33.23 27.83
CA THR A 962 -17.48 -34.09 28.57
C THR A 962 -17.49 -33.76 30.06
N GLY A 963 -16.34 -33.40 30.63
CA GLY A 963 -16.23 -33.03 32.04
C GLY A 963 -15.04 -32.12 32.32
N TYR A 964 -15.12 -31.42 33.46
CA TYR A 964 -14.18 -30.39 33.89
C TYR A 964 -13.65 -30.69 35.29
N ASN A 965 -12.41 -30.29 35.56
CA ASN A 965 -11.84 -30.37 36.89
C ASN A 965 -12.40 -29.25 37.77
N THR A 966 -12.29 -29.40 39.09
CA THR A 966 -12.74 -28.41 40.06
C THR A 966 -12.14 -27.03 39.75
N GLY A 967 -13.02 -26.03 39.57
CA GLY A 967 -12.62 -24.66 39.26
C GLY A 967 -12.35 -24.36 37.78
N VAL A 968 -12.56 -25.33 36.88
CA VAL A 968 -12.49 -25.14 35.42
C VAL A 968 -13.90 -25.20 34.85
N ASN A 969 -14.24 -24.28 33.94
CA ASN A 969 -15.49 -24.29 33.19
C ASN A 969 -15.24 -23.88 31.73
N ALA A 970 -16.08 -24.36 30.82
CA ALA A 970 -16.09 -23.82 29.47
C ALA A 970 -16.79 -22.44 29.42
N VAL A 971 -16.39 -21.61 28.47
CA VAL A 971 -17.11 -20.39 28.14
C VAL A 971 -18.48 -20.76 27.58
N SER A 972 -19.53 -20.15 28.12
CA SER A 972 -20.89 -20.32 27.58
C SER A 972 -20.94 -19.88 26.12
N SER A 973 -21.32 -20.78 25.23
CA SER A 973 -21.46 -20.51 23.81
C SER A 973 -22.65 -21.26 23.23
N SER A 974 -23.52 -20.56 22.50
CA SER A 974 -24.67 -21.15 21.80
C SER A 974 -24.26 -21.88 20.51
N SER A 975 -23.19 -21.42 19.85
CA SER A 975 -22.67 -22.00 18.61
C SER A 975 -21.59 -23.06 18.83
N GLU A 976 -20.86 -22.98 19.94
CA GLU A 976 -19.76 -23.89 20.29
C GLU A 976 -19.92 -24.43 21.73
N PRO A 977 -21.03 -25.12 22.06
CA PRO A 977 -21.32 -25.49 23.44
C PRO A 977 -20.24 -26.42 23.99
N ASN A 978 -19.80 -26.12 25.21
CA ASN A 978 -18.79 -26.88 25.97
C ASN A 978 -17.42 -26.99 25.29
N ALA A 979 -17.04 -26.12 24.36
CA ALA A 979 -15.79 -26.28 23.59
C ALA A 979 -14.60 -25.41 24.07
N ILE A 980 -14.87 -24.21 24.57
CA ILE A 980 -13.83 -23.18 24.77
C ILE A 980 -13.39 -23.13 26.23
N ILE A 981 -12.09 -23.32 26.50
CA ILE A 981 -11.52 -23.12 27.84
C ILE A 981 -10.88 -21.72 27.91
N ARG A 982 -11.31 -20.92 28.89
CA ARG A 982 -10.76 -19.58 29.16
C ARG A 982 -9.84 -19.62 30.38
N THR A 983 -8.64 -19.06 30.26
CA THR A 983 -7.64 -19.07 31.34
C THR A 983 -6.71 -17.86 31.28
N SER A 984 -6.23 -17.41 32.44
CA SER A 984 -5.26 -16.31 32.59
C SER A 984 -3.86 -16.78 33.00
N THR A 985 -3.59 -18.09 32.96
CA THR A 985 -2.26 -18.65 33.27
C THR A 985 -1.45 -18.96 32.01
N PHE A 986 -0.12 -18.82 32.12
CA PHE A 986 0.86 -18.94 31.02
C PHE A 986 0.54 -17.98 29.87
N LEU A 987 0.60 -16.67 30.16
CA LEU A 987 0.38 -15.61 29.18
C LEU A 987 1.70 -15.16 28.58
N SER A 988 1.67 -14.69 27.33
CA SER A 988 2.86 -14.15 26.69
C SER A 988 3.35 -12.86 27.38
N PRO A 989 4.65 -12.53 27.29
CA PRO A 989 5.22 -11.34 27.93
C PRO A 989 4.51 -10.04 27.54
N VAL A 990 4.43 -9.09 28.47
CA VAL A 990 3.84 -7.77 28.19
C VAL A 990 4.74 -7.03 27.20
N TRP A 991 4.14 -6.51 26.14
CA TRP A 991 4.85 -5.68 25.18
C TRP A 991 4.83 -4.22 25.63
N THR A 992 5.98 -3.56 25.46
CA THR A 992 6.14 -2.11 25.59
C THR A 992 6.82 -1.59 24.33
N GLY A 993 6.59 -0.34 23.96
CA GLY A 993 7.25 0.29 22.80
C GLY A 993 8.78 0.31 22.87
N SER A 994 9.37 -0.02 24.02
CA SER A 994 10.83 -0.16 24.26
C SER A 994 11.32 -1.62 24.36
N SER A 995 10.45 -2.61 24.15
CA SER A 995 10.79 -4.04 24.29
C SER A 995 11.81 -4.50 23.23
N SER A 996 13.08 -4.55 23.61
CA SER A 996 14.21 -4.87 22.73
C SER A 996 14.50 -6.37 22.60
N THR A 997 14.00 -7.20 23.52
CA THR A 997 14.27 -8.64 23.55
C THR A 997 12.99 -9.44 23.76
N PHE A 998 12.63 -10.24 22.77
CA PHE A 998 11.71 -11.36 22.96
C PHE A 998 12.51 -12.49 23.59
N SER A 999 12.33 -12.72 24.89
CA SER A 999 12.93 -13.88 25.53
C SER A 999 12.08 -15.10 25.18
N PRO A 1000 12.65 -16.20 24.65
CA PRO A 1000 11.92 -17.43 24.35
C PRO A 1000 11.61 -18.15 25.66
N THR A 1001 10.73 -17.58 26.47
CA THR A 1001 10.09 -18.35 27.53
C THR A 1001 9.09 -19.31 26.91
N GLU A 1002 8.42 -18.95 25.80
CA GLU A 1002 7.40 -19.80 25.16
C GLU A 1002 7.99 -20.83 24.17
N ASN A 1003 7.79 -22.12 24.45
CA ASN A 1003 8.16 -23.23 23.57
C ASN A 1003 6.96 -24.19 23.35
N ILE A 1004 7.04 -25.03 22.33
CA ILE A 1004 6.08 -26.10 22.03
C ILE A 1004 6.86 -27.41 21.80
N ALA A 1005 6.23 -28.55 22.05
CA ALA A 1005 6.92 -29.82 21.95
C ALA A 1005 5.98 -30.99 21.65
N LEU A 1006 6.54 -32.04 21.06
CA LEU A 1006 5.91 -33.35 21.00
C LEU A 1006 6.20 -34.10 22.30
N ILE A 1007 5.21 -34.84 22.82
CA ILE A 1007 5.33 -35.56 24.08
C ILE A 1007 4.63 -36.91 24.04
N SER A 1008 5.24 -37.92 24.64
CA SER A 1008 4.57 -39.18 24.98
C SER A 1008 4.93 -39.61 26.40
N GLN A 1009 3.99 -40.24 27.09
CA GLN A 1009 4.14 -40.62 28.51
C GLN A 1009 3.66 -42.04 28.81
N GLY A 1010 4.25 -42.62 29.85
CA GLY A 1010 3.93 -43.95 30.36
C GLY A 1010 4.85 -45.03 29.82
N THR A 1011 4.65 -46.26 30.29
CA THR A 1011 5.54 -47.40 29.99
C THR A 1011 5.59 -47.78 28.50
N GLN A 1012 4.67 -47.29 27.67
CA GLN A 1012 4.63 -47.51 26.22
C GLN A 1012 4.99 -46.27 25.40
N ALA A 1013 5.59 -45.25 26.04
CA ALA A 1013 5.93 -43.99 25.37
C ALA A 1013 6.92 -44.16 24.21
N SER A 1014 7.79 -45.17 24.23
CA SER A 1014 8.72 -45.47 23.13
C SER A 1014 8.11 -46.25 21.96
N SER A 1015 6.78 -46.39 21.91
CA SER A 1015 6.09 -47.10 20.82
C SER A 1015 5.28 -46.15 19.93
N PHE A 1016 5.43 -44.84 20.12
CA PHE A 1016 4.70 -43.83 19.35
C PHE A 1016 5.54 -43.26 18.22
N TYR A 1017 4.85 -42.94 17.14
CA TYR A 1017 5.34 -42.22 15.98
C TYR A 1017 4.53 -40.93 15.82
N PHE A 1018 5.19 -39.83 15.49
CA PHE A 1018 4.54 -38.56 15.16
C PHE A 1018 4.80 -38.20 13.71
N ASP A 1019 3.81 -37.60 13.06
CA ASP A 1019 3.97 -37.11 11.70
C ASP A 1019 3.06 -35.91 11.40
N ASP A 1020 3.31 -35.25 10.26
CA ASP A 1020 2.58 -34.08 9.77
C ASP A 1020 2.39 -33.02 10.85
N PHE A 1021 3.48 -32.72 11.56
CA PHE A 1021 3.47 -31.64 12.52
C PHE A 1021 3.32 -30.32 11.77
N ALA A 1022 2.33 -29.51 12.14
CA ALA A 1022 2.11 -28.23 11.48
C ALA A 1022 1.70 -27.14 12.45
N ILE A 1023 2.13 -25.92 12.12
CA ILE A 1023 1.85 -24.69 12.86
C ILE A 1023 1.30 -23.65 11.90
N GLN A 1024 0.32 -22.87 12.35
CA GLN A 1024 -0.13 -21.68 11.64
C GLN A 1024 -0.29 -20.51 12.61
N LEU A 1025 0.22 -19.32 12.24
CA LEU A 1025 0.13 -18.11 13.06
C LEU A 1025 -0.06 -16.85 12.21
N ASP A 1026 -0.49 -15.76 12.83
CA ASP A 1026 -0.65 -14.47 12.14
C ASP A 1026 0.66 -13.67 12.13
N LEU A 1027 1.06 -13.20 10.96
CA LEU A 1027 2.08 -12.14 10.80
C LEU A 1027 1.48 -10.94 10.08
N LYS A 1028 1.91 -9.74 10.44
CA LYS A 1028 1.49 -8.53 9.73
C LYS A 1028 2.03 -8.59 8.31
N ALA A 1029 1.12 -8.53 7.33
CA ALA A 1029 1.48 -8.43 5.94
C ALA A 1029 0.97 -7.10 5.43
N ASN A 1030 1.88 -6.20 5.11
CA ASN A 1030 1.56 -5.18 4.13
C ASN A 1030 2.81 -4.93 3.32
N THR A 1031 2.69 -5.18 2.02
CA THR A 1031 3.56 -4.56 1.04
C THR A 1031 2.67 -3.75 0.11
N GLY A 1032 3.04 -2.51 -0.11
CA GLY A 1032 2.43 -1.64 -1.10
C GLY A 1032 3.51 -0.74 -1.69
N PHE A 1033 3.11 0.12 -2.62
CA PHE A 1033 4.06 1.03 -3.25
C PHE A 1033 4.49 2.08 -2.22
N LEU A 1034 5.75 2.00 -1.81
CA LEU A 1034 6.39 3.05 -1.04
C LEU A 1034 6.60 4.31 -1.92
N PRO A 1035 6.84 5.49 -1.32
CA PRO A 1035 7.06 6.72 -2.08
C PRO A 1035 8.08 6.53 -3.22
N PRO A 1036 7.69 6.75 -4.48
CA PRO A 1036 8.55 6.47 -5.62
C PRO A 1036 9.54 7.61 -5.88
N ILE A 1037 10.62 7.31 -6.63
CA ILE A 1037 11.41 8.34 -7.31
C ILE A 1037 11.00 8.39 -8.78
N GLN A 1038 10.51 9.55 -9.20
CA GLN A 1038 10.10 9.88 -10.56
C GLN A 1038 11.30 10.37 -11.40
N GLN A 1039 11.37 9.93 -12.66
CA GLN A 1039 12.34 10.37 -13.68
C GLN A 1039 11.64 10.77 -14.98
#